data_AF-A0AAU4YT85-F1
#
_entry.id   AF-A0AAU4YT85-F1
#
_cell.length_a   1.000
_cell.length_b   1.000
_cell.length_c   1.000
_cell.angle_alpha   90.00
_cell.angle_beta   90.00
_cell.angle_gamma   90.00
#
_symmetry.space_group_name_H-M   'P 1'
#
loop_
_entity.id
_entity.type
_entity.pdbx_description
1 polymer ?
#
loop_
_entity_poly.entity_id
_entity_poly.type
_entity_poly.pdbx_seq_one_letter_code
_entity_poly.pdbx_strand_id
1 'polypeptide(L)'
;MHRAPHHRSRSRRGAAAALLAASMAASLLGGTAATARPAPDPSSPRATTLSLPSPPGGANVRVLVFHASATEESPTVDAGIAAIEQIGLTGPAAGRFRTEATDDASVFTNAKKLGRYNAVVFLTGGGDVLDPEQEAGLEAYMEAGGGFVGVHDAARTEPYSDWFTGLVGARPTTSPATVQRAVVEVGDRQHPATKGLPLNWKRPDKWFNWAVNPSGSVHTVARLKESSYQPGQGANGWDHPVSWCRDYDGGRSFYTGMGGTADSYAETDFRDHLRGALAWTSRTSRADCKATITANYTAERVTQPNQPGQNDQIGEPHGLVTAPDGRILYIGRGGADSSQPVVTDWNNPDIGKGRGEIHVYDPKTKKVTLAGALTVFGNKGGGDELTKVEEGLLGIELDPDFMTNGWVYLHYTPHSRINRDTHMAERYVSRFTLDLATDKLDLASEKVLLKWPVQIHSCCHAGGGMAFDSKGNLYIATGDNNSSGFSGGYSGNNPQPNFKGVSFADARRTAGNTNNLNGKILRIHPEDDGTYTLPEGNLFTGEEPDEGGGKTRGEIYVMGVRNPARIFVDRTTDILYAGWVGPDAGSPSTTWGPAKYDTFAAITTAGNHGWPYCMGNKQPYRDRNLPDPNTPLGWYDCDAPKNESPNNDGLVNLPPITANTIWYSPQGGGPDYPRDAAGIPSYKVEEQKLLLPWLKGGGQATMNGPVYRYDAEKSDPAVRWPSYWDGKWFVGDFYDGDQPRHAVLTDPKTVGKGGVPVHAETLKKIIPVGTDGIRNLMDWKFAPDGSLYVLDYGRGFFTSDSRSALWRVTYKGGEPTPAAGQLARKAAAQ
;
A
#
# COMPACT_ATOMS: atom_id res chain seq x y z
N MET A 1 -37.06 -37.07 -42.50
CA MET A 1 -36.25 -38.28 -42.79
C MET A 1 -35.00 -38.26 -41.90
N HIS A 2 -34.70 -39.41 -41.29
CA HIS A 2 -33.53 -39.87 -40.47
C HIS A 2 -32.34 -38.91 -40.18
N ARG A 3 -31.62 -38.94 -39.03
CA ARG A 3 -31.50 -39.84 -37.85
C ARG A 3 -30.62 -39.13 -36.77
N ALA A 4 -30.99 -39.31 -35.49
CA ALA A 4 -30.25 -39.36 -34.19
C ALA A 4 -28.95 -38.54 -33.89
N PRO A 5 -28.75 -38.15 -32.60
CA PRO A 5 -27.91 -38.97 -31.71
C PRO A 5 -28.47 -39.20 -30.29
N HIS A 6 -28.03 -40.27 -29.63
CA HIS A 6 -28.41 -40.67 -28.26
C HIS A 6 -27.19 -40.70 -27.31
N HIS A 7 -27.45 -40.25 -26.09
CA HIS A 7 -26.72 -40.43 -24.82
C HIS A 7 -26.08 -41.81 -24.58
N ARG A 8 -25.02 -41.83 -23.74
CA ARG A 8 -25.04 -42.58 -22.46
C ARG A 8 -23.84 -42.28 -21.54
N SER A 9 -24.17 -42.27 -20.24
CA SER A 9 -23.26 -42.22 -19.09
C SER A 9 -22.91 -43.62 -18.55
N ARG A 10 -21.76 -43.69 -17.86
CA ARG A 10 -21.38 -44.54 -16.70
C ARG A 10 -21.41 -46.07 -16.82
N SER A 11 -20.28 -46.69 -16.46
CA SER A 11 -20.23 -47.77 -15.46
C SER A 11 -18.83 -47.90 -14.82
N ARG A 12 -18.83 -48.33 -13.55
CA ARG A 12 -17.68 -48.66 -12.69
C ARG A 12 -17.21 -50.10 -12.89
N ARG A 13 -15.93 -50.38 -12.59
CA ARG A 13 -15.27 -51.60 -12.01
C ARG A 13 -13.75 -51.36 -12.19
N GLY A 14 -12.81 -51.53 -11.26
CA GLY A 14 -12.64 -52.42 -10.11
C GLY A 14 -11.48 -53.40 -10.42
N ALA A 15 -10.28 -53.20 -9.83
CA ALA A 15 -9.17 -54.18 -9.68
C ALA A 15 -7.99 -53.49 -8.95
N ALA A 16 -7.65 -53.86 -7.71
CA ALA A 16 -6.81 -54.98 -7.26
C ALA A 16 -5.30 -54.65 -7.28
N ALA A 17 -4.75 -54.46 -6.07
CA ALA A 17 -3.33 -54.25 -5.80
C ALA A 17 -2.58 -55.59 -5.73
N ALA A 18 -1.37 -55.63 -6.29
CA ALA A 18 -0.44 -56.75 -6.14
C ALA A 18 0.89 -56.24 -5.57
N LEU A 19 1.28 -56.84 -4.44
CA LEU A 19 2.59 -56.73 -3.80
C LEU A 19 3.63 -57.53 -4.59
N LEU A 20 4.82 -56.96 -4.80
CA LEU A 20 6.03 -57.72 -5.11
C LEU A 20 7.18 -57.19 -4.26
N ALA A 21 7.63 -58.05 -3.34
CA ALA A 21 8.85 -57.88 -2.56
C ALA A 21 10.05 -58.33 -3.41
N ALA A 22 11.10 -57.52 -3.46
CA ALA A 22 12.40 -57.91 -4.00
C ALA A 22 13.44 -57.74 -2.89
N SER A 23 13.97 -58.88 -2.43
CA SER A 23 15.10 -59.01 -1.51
C SER A 23 16.41 -58.75 -2.25
N MET A 24 17.24 -57.82 -1.76
CA MET A 24 18.67 -57.76 -2.12
C MET A 24 19.53 -57.88 -0.87
N ALA A 25 20.43 -58.85 -0.90
CA ALA A 25 21.40 -59.17 0.13
C ALA A 25 22.54 -58.13 0.15
N ALA A 26 22.89 -57.68 1.35
CA ALA A 26 24.00 -56.77 1.60
C ALA A 26 25.33 -57.54 1.78
N SER A 27 26.37 -57.09 1.09
CA SER A 27 27.77 -57.41 1.40
C SER A 27 28.33 -56.35 2.35
N LEU A 28 28.79 -56.82 3.51
CA LEU A 28 29.42 -56.03 4.58
C LEU A 28 30.87 -55.67 4.22
N LEU A 29 31.21 -54.38 4.25
CA LEU A 29 32.55 -53.90 4.53
C LEU A 29 32.45 -52.82 5.61
N GLY A 30 33.04 -53.12 6.78
CA GLY A 30 32.97 -52.30 7.97
C GLY A 30 33.80 -51.03 7.86
N GLY A 31 33.17 -49.90 8.20
CA GLY A 31 33.80 -48.70 8.70
C GLY A 31 33.08 -48.31 9.99
N THR A 32 33.84 -48.02 11.05
CA THR A 32 33.32 -47.67 12.38
C THR A 32 32.47 -46.41 12.33
N ALA A 33 31.17 -46.54 12.57
CA ALA A 33 30.26 -45.42 12.78
C ALA A 33 30.55 -44.77 14.15
N ALA A 34 30.83 -43.47 14.15
CA ALA A 34 30.68 -42.65 15.34
C ALA A 34 29.21 -42.69 15.76
N THR A 35 28.96 -43.09 17.01
CA THR A 35 27.63 -43.21 17.60
C THR A 35 26.92 -41.85 17.63
N ALA A 36 25.97 -41.63 16.72
CA ALA A 36 24.94 -40.60 16.89
C ALA A 36 24.09 -40.95 18.12
N ARG A 37 23.94 -40.01 19.05
CA ARG A 37 23.00 -40.18 20.17
C ARG A 37 21.56 -40.13 19.66
N PRO A 38 20.64 -40.93 20.20
CA PRO A 38 19.23 -40.92 19.81
C PRO A 38 18.55 -39.61 20.24
N ALA A 39 17.59 -39.16 19.43
CA ALA A 39 16.78 -37.97 19.70
C ALA A 39 16.01 -38.10 21.03
N PRO A 40 15.85 -37.01 21.81
CA PRO A 40 15.11 -37.03 23.07
C PRO A 40 13.59 -37.12 22.85
N ASP A 41 12.92 -37.70 23.84
CA ASP A 41 11.46 -37.92 23.90
C ASP A 41 10.71 -36.58 24.11
N PRO A 42 9.73 -36.23 23.26
CA PRO A 42 8.99 -34.95 23.32
C PRO A 42 8.05 -34.80 24.54
N SER A 43 7.97 -35.78 25.45
CA SER A 43 7.02 -35.80 26.56
C SER A 43 7.59 -35.51 27.96
N SER A 44 8.88 -35.18 28.09
CA SER A 44 9.46 -34.79 29.40
C SER A 44 9.20 -33.32 29.73
N PRO A 45 8.79 -32.99 30.98
CA PRO A 45 8.60 -31.59 31.38
C PRO A 45 9.94 -30.83 31.33
N ARG A 46 10.03 -29.82 30.45
CA ARG A 46 11.14 -28.86 30.39
C ARG A 46 11.10 -28.00 31.64
N ALA A 47 11.97 -28.30 32.61
CA ALA A 47 12.15 -27.49 33.80
C ALA A 47 13.63 -27.18 33.97
N THR A 48 14.09 -26.05 33.43
CA THR A 48 15.31 -25.42 33.95
C THR A 48 14.98 -24.75 35.27
N THR A 49 15.81 -25.00 36.27
CA THR A 49 15.78 -24.28 37.57
C THR A 49 16.65 -23.01 37.53
N LEU A 50 17.10 -22.62 36.32
CA LEU A 50 18.05 -21.55 36.12
C LEU A 50 17.36 -20.19 36.28
N SER A 51 17.41 -19.62 37.49
CA SER A 51 16.91 -18.27 37.75
C SER A 51 17.98 -17.24 37.42
N LEU A 52 17.72 -16.40 36.42
CA LEU A 52 18.60 -15.32 35.98
C LEU A 52 18.04 -13.96 36.43
N PRO A 53 18.91 -13.01 36.84
CA PRO A 53 18.48 -11.63 37.01
C PRO A 53 18.13 -11.03 35.65
N SER A 54 17.18 -10.09 35.62
CA SER A 54 16.97 -9.31 34.41
C SER A 54 18.26 -8.59 34.00
N PRO A 55 18.64 -8.58 32.71
CA PRO A 55 19.90 -8.01 32.28
C PRO A 55 20.00 -6.54 32.72
N PRO A 56 21.14 -6.12 33.31
CA PRO A 56 21.30 -4.78 33.84
C PRO A 56 21.33 -3.78 32.69
N GLY A 57 20.24 -3.06 32.45
CA GLY A 57 20.24 -2.01 31.46
C GLY A 57 21.03 -0.78 31.93
N GLY A 58 21.82 -0.14 31.06
CA GLY A 58 22.56 1.10 31.39
C GLY A 58 24.07 1.04 31.13
N ALA A 59 24.88 1.67 31.99
CA ALA A 59 26.34 1.68 31.87
C ALA A 59 26.96 0.30 32.15
N ASN A 60 28.08 -0.02 31.51
CA ASN A 60 28.78 -1.33 31.56
C ASN A 60 28.08 -2.48 30.82
N VAL A 61 27.50 -2.20 29.65
CA VAL A 61 26.94 -3.23 28.78
C VAL A 61 27.97 -4.31 28.45
N ARG A 62 27.55 -5.58 28.53
CA ARG A 62 28.36 -6.74 28.14
C ARG A 62 27.63 -7.56 27.08
N VAL A 63 28.35 -7.99 26.07
CA VAL A 63 27.86 -8.81 24.96
C VAL A 63 28.67 -10.11 24.93
N LEU A 64 27.99 -11.24 25.01
CA LEU A 64 28.60 -12.56 24.79
C LEU A 64 28.54 -12.84 23.29
N VAL A 65 29.66 -13.22 22.67
CA VAL A 65 29.70 -13.69 21.28
C VAL A 65 29.92 -15.20 21.34
N PHE A 66 28.84 -15.96 21.16
CA PHE A 66 28.91 -17.41 21.10
C PHE A 66 29.17 -17.84 19.64
N HIS A 67 30.23 -18.61 19.46
CA HIS A 67 30.61 -19.18 18.17
C HIS A 67 30.80 -20.68 18.33
N ALA A 68 30.18 -21.46 17.46
CA ALA A 68 30.31 -22.91 17.46
C ALA A 68 30.10 -23.42 16.04
N SER A 69 30.94 -24.36 15.63
CA SER A 69 30.79 -25.12 14.40
C SER A 69 31.18 -26.56 14.67
N ALA A 70 30.49 -27.52 14.05
CA ALA A 70 30.88 -28.93 14.09
C ALA A 70 32.18 -29.22 13.27
N THR A 71 32.80 -28.18 12.69
CA THR A 71 34.06 -28.21 11.90
C THR A 71 34.99 -27.05 12.30
N GLU A 72 36.21 -26.98 11.73
CA GLU A 72 37.14 -25.83 11.93
C GLU A 72 36.45 -24.47 11.74
N GLU A 73 36.84 -23.49 12.55
CA GLU A 73 36.25 -22.15 12.57
C GLU A 73 36.52 -21.39 11.27
N SER A 74 35.47 -20.75 10.74
CA SER A 74 35.51 -20.09 9.44
C SER A 74 36.11 -18.67 9.55
N PRO A 75 36.89 -18.19 8.56
CA PRO A 75 37.36 -16.79 8.52
C PRO A 75 36.24 -15.74 8.62
N THR A 76 35.00 -16.10 8.27
CA THR A 76 33.82 -15.25 8.44
C THR A 76 33.46 -15.05 9.92
N VAL A 77 33.62 -16.07 10.75
CA VAL A 77 33.37 -16.01 12.20
C VAL A 77 34.40 -15.10 12.87
N ASP A 78 35.68 -15.27 12.55
CA ASP A 78 36.76 -14.41 13.05
C ASP A 78 36.52 -12.92 12.71
N ALA A 79 36.15 -12.65 11.46
CA ALA A 79 35.82 -11.30 11.02
C ALA A 79 34.59 -10.73 11.76
N GLY A 80 33.60 -11.57 12.03
CA GLY A 80 32.41 -11.22 12.81
C GLY A 80 32.73 -10.89 14.26
N ILE A 81 33.53 -11.72 14.94
CA ILE A 81 34.00 -11.47 16.31
C ILE A 81 34.73 -10.12 16.32
N ALA A 82 35.76 -9.96 15.49
CA ALA A 82 36.56 -8.74 15.44
C ALA A 82 35.72 -7.48 15.19
N ALA A 83 34.70 -7.56 14.31
CA ALA A 83 33.82 -6.43 14.06
C ALA A 83 32.92 -6.10 15.25
N ILE A 84 32.36 -7.09 15.95
CA ILE A 84 31.52 -6.85 17.15
C ILE A 84 32.37 -6.27 18.28
N GLU A 85 33.59 -6.77 18.50
CA GLU A 85 34.55 -6.19 19.45
C GLU A 85 34.85 -4.73 19.10
N GLN A 86 35.14 -4.45 17.82
CA GLN A 86 35.40 -3.10 17.35
C GLN A 86 34.18 -2.19 17.52
N ILE A 87 32.95 -2.68 17.27
CA ILE A 87 31.71 -1.94 17.52
C ILE A 87 31.58 -1.58 19.00
N GLY A 88 31.89 -2.50 19.92
CA GLY A 88 31.83 -2.26 21.36
C GLY A 88 32.85 -1.22 21.84
N LEU A 89 34.04 -1.19 21.23
CA LEU A 89 35.12 -0.26 21.55
C LEU A 89 34.96 1.13 20.90
N THR A 90 34.25 1.21 19.76
CA THR A 90 34.15 2.42 18.95
C THR A 90 32.74 3.05 18.99
N GLY A 91 32.64 4.33 18.64
CA GLY A 91 31.38 5.07 18.66
C GLY A 91 31.11 5.86 19.96
N PRO A 92 29.90 6.43 20.10
CA PRO A 92 29.53 7.27 21.23
C PRO A 92 29.65 6.52 22.56
N ALA A 93 30.20 7.17 23.60
CA ALA A 93 30.45 6.53 24.90
C ALA A 93 29.21 5.86 25.52
N ALA A 94 28.02 6.43 25.29
CA ALA A 94 26.75 5.89 25.77
C ALA A 94 26.32 4.56 25.12
N GLY A 95 26.93 4.17 24.00
CA GLY A 95 26.65 2.93 23.27
C GLY A 95 27.80 1.91 23.29
N ARG A 96 28.88 2.18 24.02
CA ARG A 96 30.02 1.26 24.13
C ARG A 96 29.70 0.08 25.03
N PHE A 97 30.24 -1.08 24.69
CA PHE A 97 30.05 -2.33 25.44
C PHE A 97 31.32 -3.17 25.42
N ARG A 98 31.43 -4.09 26.39
CA ARG A 98 32.50 -5.09 26.42
C ARG A 98 32.01 -6.37 25.78
N THR A 99 32.91 -7.07 25.12
CA THR A 99 32.65 -8.34 24.43
C THR A 99 33.44 -9.45 25.10
N GLU A 100 32.87 -10.65 25.13
CA GLU A 100 33.56 -11.90 25.46
C GLU A 100 33.14 -12.92 24.41
N ALA A 101 34.11 -13.45 23.64
CA ALA A 101 33.86 -14.50 22.66
C ALA A 101 34.17 -15.88 23.29
N THR A 102 33.33 -16.87 23.02
CA THR A 102 33.51 -18.24 23.52
C THR A 102 32.83 -19.27 22.63
N ASP A 103 33.44 -20.44 22.54
CA ASP A 103 32.90 -21.68 21.98
C ASP A 103 32.39 -22.65 23.06
N ASP A 104 32.72 -22.41 24.33
CA ASP A 104 32.24 -23.18 25.48
C ASP A 104 30.74 -22.94 25.79
N ALA A 105 29.88 -23.85 25.33
CA ALA A 105 28.45 -23.83 25.56
C ALA A 105 28.03 -23.99 27.04
N SER A 106 28.96 -24.37 27.95
CA SER A 106 28.67 -24.45 29.39
C SER A 106 28.34 -23.09 30.03
N VAL A 107 28.57 -21.98 29.30
CA VAL A 107 28.07 -20.66 29.69
C VAL A 107 26.55 -20.66 29.89
N PHE A 108 25.80 -21.44 29.10
CA PHE A 108 24.34 -21.45 29.12
C PHE A 108 23.76 -22.20 30.33
N THR A 109 24.51 -23.09 30.96
CA THR A 109 24.10 -23.78 32.21
C THR A 109 24.59 -23.07 33.48
N ASN A 110 25.21 -21.90 33.35
CA ASN A 110 25.77 -21.14 34.47
C ASN A 110 25.13 -19.76 34.64
N ALA A 111 24.14 -19.66 35.53
CA ALA A 111 23.42 -18.42 35.80
C ALA A 111 24.34 -17.22 36.15
N LYS A 112 25.42 -17.46 36.90
CA LYS A 112 26.35 -16.39 37.30
C LYS A 112 27.19 -15.87 36.14
N LYS A 113 27.49 -16.71 35.14
CA LYS A 113 28.19 -16.30 33.92
C LYS A 113 27.21 -15.63 32.96
N LEU A 114 26.13 -16.32 32.59
CA LEU A 114 25.16 -15.87 31.60
C LEU A 114 24.44 -14.58 32.00
N GLY A 115 24.03 -14.47 33.28
CA GLY A 115 23.29 -13.32 33.81
C GLY A 115 24.05 -11.98 33.84
N ARG A 116 25.33 -11.96 33.42
CA ARG A 116 26.12 -10.73 33.28
C ARG A 116 25.96 -10.06 31.93
N TYR A 117 25.39 -10.75 30.95
CA TYR A 117 25.33 -10.30 29.56
C TYR A 117 24.00 -9.64 29.22
N ASN A 118 24.08 -8.48 28.60
CA ASN A 118 22.94 -7.74 28.07
C ASN A 118 22.41 -8.32 26.78
N ALA A 119 23.31 -8.85 25.96
CA ALA A 119 22.97 -9.56 24.74
C ALA A 119 23.92 -10.72 24.51
N VAL A 120 23.42 -11.74 23.83
CA VAL A 120 24.19 -12.85 23.27
C VAL A 120 24.10 -12.76 21.75
N VAL A 121 25.25 -12.82 21.08
CA VAL A 121 25.36 -12.89 19.62
C VAL A 121 25.71 -14.30 19.22
N PHE A 122 24.98 -14.85 18.26
CA PHE A 122 25.30 -16.14 17.66
C PHE A 122 25.99 -15.92 16.31
N LEU A 123 27.28 -16.31 16.26
CA LEU A 123 28.11 -16.41 15.06
C LEU A 123 28.49 -17.88 14.82
N THR A 124 27.49 -18.71 14.48
CA THR A 124 27.63 -20.17 14.45
C THR A 124 27.54 -20.74 13.03
N GLY A 125 28.15 -21.90 12.77
CA GLY A 125 28.13 -22.60 11.47
C GLY A 125 26.87 -23.43 11.18
N GLY A 126 25.81 -23.31 12.00
CA GLY A 126 24.62 -24.16 11.98
C GLY A 126 24.83 -25.52 12.66
N GLY A 127 23.76 -26.31 12.76
CA GLY A 127 23.77 -27.62 13.44
C GLY A 127 23.22 -27.58 14.87
N ASP A 128 23.20 -28.73 15.52
CA ASP A 128 22.81 -28.93 16.92
C ASP A 128 24.05 -28.71 17.79
N VAL A 129 24.15 -27.54 18.43
CA VAL A 129 25.34 -27.05 19.14
C VAL A 129 25.10 -26.83 20.63
N LEU A 130 23.84 -26.84 21.07
CA LEU A 130 23.42 -26.77 22.45
C LEU A 130 22.74 -28.09 22.83
N ASP A 131 23.20 -28.71 23.92
CA ASP A 131 22.41 -29.80 24.50
C ASP A 131 21.09 -29.28 25.12
N PRO A 132 20.13 -30.16 25.48
CA PRO A 132 18.84 -29.72 26.01
C PRO A 132 18.92 -28.86 27.27
N GLU A 133 19.97 -29.00 28.11
CA GLU A 133 20.13 -28.18 29.32
C GLU A 133 20.65 -26.78 28.95
N GLN A 134 21.54 -26.70 27.97
CA GLN A 134 22.08 -25.45 27.43
C GLN A 134 21.02 -24.66 26.66
N GLU A 135 20.20 -25.30 25.82
CA GLU A 135 19.06 -24.65 25.14
C GLU A 135 18.11 -24.06 26.18
N ALA A 136 17.70 -24.85 27.17
CA ALA A 136 16.79 -24.38 28.21
C ALA A 136 17.40 -23.29 29.11
N GLY A 137 18.73 -23.19 29.18
CA GLY A 137 19.44 -22.06 29.81
C GLY A 137 19.37 -20.78 28.97
N LEU A 138 19.42 -20.88 27.64
CA LEU A 138 19.16 -19.78 26.72
C LEU A 138 17.67 -19.36 26.75
N GLU A 139 16.73 -20.30 26.90
CA GLU A 139 15.30 -20.01 27.13
C GLU A 139 15.13 -19.15 28.38
N ALA A 140 15.66 -19.60 29.53
CA ALA A 140 15.61 -18.86 30.78
C ALA A 140 16.26 -17.46 30.68
N TYR A 141 17.30 -17.31 29.85
CA TYR A 141 17.93 -16.02 29.59
C TYR A 141 17.00 -15.06 28.83
N MET A 142 16.29 -15.57 27.82
CA MET A 142 15.30 -14.78 27.09
C MET A 142 14.12 -14.41 27.99
N GLU A 143 13.59 -15.36 28.78
CA GLU A 143 12.51 -15.13 29.75
C GLU A 143 12.87 -14.05 30.78
N ALA A 144 14.13 -14.00 31.21
CA ALA A 144 14.63 -12.96 32.11
C ALA A 144 14.75 -11.57 31.45
N GLY A 145 14.54 -11.47 30.13
CA GLY A 145 14.60 -10.23 29.36
C GLY A 145 15.91 -10.03 28.58
N GLY A 146 16.65 -11.12 28.33
CA GLY A 146 17.87 -11.18 27.53
C GLY A 146 17.75 -10.59 26.13
N GLY A 147 18.90 -10.19 25.58
CA GLY A 147 19.02 -9.76 24.18
C GLY A 147 19.65 -10.87 23.33
N PHE A 148 19.10 -11.14 22.16
CA PHE A 148 19.65 -12.09 21.20
C PHE A 148 19.90 -11.42 19.86
N VAL A 149 21.09 -11.64 19.28
CA VAL A 149 21.42 -11.25 17.91
C VAL A 149 21.87 -12.49 17.14
N GLY A 150 21.08 -12.94 16.18
CA GLY A 150 21.47 -13.99 15.24
C GLY A 150 22.01 -13.39 13.95
N VAL A 151 23.17 -13.85 13.47
CA VAL A 151 23.78 -13.39 12.23
C VAL A 151 23.95 -14.58 11.27
N HIS A 152 23.48 -14.41 10.04
CA HIS A 152 23.62 -15.36 8.94
C HIS A 152 23.29 -16.80 9.34
N ASP A 153 24.30 -17.68 9.41
CA ASP A 153 24.18 -19.12 9.68
C ASP A 153 23.63 -19.46 11.08
N ALA A 154 23.49 -18.48 11.99
CA ALA A 154 22.69 -18.64 13.20
C ALA A 154 21.28 -19.17 12.93
N ALA A 155 20.70 -18.90 11.75
CA ALA A 155 19.39 -19.45 11.39
C ALA A 155 19.39 -20.97 11.10
N ARG A 156 20.55 -21.63 11.03
CA ARG A 156 20.69 -23.09 10.89
C ARG A 156 21.03 -23.80 12.21
N THR A 157 21.12 -23.06 13.31
CA THR A 157 21.45 -23.59 14.63
C THR A 157 20.23 -24.19 15.31
N GLU A 158 20.39 -25.27 16.07
CA GLU A 158 19.29 -26.01 16.70
C GLU A 158 18.17 -26.38 15.71
N PRO A 159 18.45 -27.11 14.62
CA PRO A 159 17.49 -27.34 13.53
C PRO A 159 16.23 -28.11 13.97
N TYR A 160 16.30 -28.79 15.12
CA TYR A 160 15.19 -29.57 15.69
C TYR A 160 14.43 -28.84 16.80
N SER A 161 14.84 -27.63 17.18
CA SER A 161 14.16 -26.83 18.20
C SER A 161 13.13 -25.88 17.57
N ASP A 162 11.86 -26.07 17.93
CA ASP A 162 10.77 -25.15 17.60
C ASP A 162 10.94 -23.81 18.33
N TRP A 163 11.43 -23.83 19.56
CA TRP A 163 11.67 -22.62 20.33
C TRP A 163 12.77 -21.77 19.69
N PHE A 164 13.91 -22.37 19.32
CA PHE A 164 14.98 -21.65 18.64
C PHE A 164 14.55 -21.20 17.23
N THR A 165 13.75 -22.00 16.52
CA THR A 165 13.11 -21.58 15.26
C THR A 165 12.27 -20.32 15.45
N GLY A 166 11.53 -20.25 16.55
CA GLY A 166 10.90 -19.02 17.01
C GLY A 166 11.94 -17.92 17.22
N LEU A 167 12.95 -18.12 18.07
CA LEU A 167 13.96 -17.13 18.40
C LEU A 167 14.56 -16.44 17.17
N VAL A 168 14.95 -17.20 16.14
CA VAL A 168 15.49 -16.65 14.88
C VAL A 168 14.40 -16.17 13.92
N GLY A 169 13.18 -16.70 14.02
CA GLY A 169 11.99 -16.24 13.29
C GLY A 169 11.72 -16.98 11.97
N ALA A 170 12.76 -17.41 11.25
CA ALA A 170 12.62 -18.19 10.01
C ALA A 170 13.82 -19.11 9.77
N ARG A 171 13.58 -20.27 9.14
CA ARG A 171 14.62 -21.21 8.71
C ARG A 171 14.94 -21.03 7.23
N PRO A 172 16.23 -21.07 6.83
CA PRO A 172 16.60 -20.98 5.44
C PRO A 172 16.20 -22.25 4.67
N THR A 173 15.96 -22.10 3.37
CA THR A 173 15.74 -23.18 2.41
C THR A 173 16.79 -23.12 1.30
N THR A 174 16.60 -23.85 0.20
CA THR A 174 17.46 -23.83 -0.99
C THR A 174 17.77 -22.39 -1.41
N SER A 175 19.05 -22.02 -1.28
CA SER A 175 19.56 -20.66 -1.47
C SER A 175 20.74 -20.65 -2.45
N PRO A 176 21.08 -19.51 -3.09
CA PRO A 176 22.28 -19.41 -3.90
C PRO A 176 23.55 -19.66 -3.06
N ALA A 177 24.45 -20.52 -3.54
CA ALA A 177 25.69 -20.83 -2.85
C ALA A 177 26.79 -19.77 -3.06
N THR A 178 26.67 -18.94 -4.09
CA THR A 178 27.67 -17.95 -4.50
C THR A 178 27.38 -16.57 -3.92
N VAL A 179 28.45 -15.81 -3.69
CA VAL A 179 28.35 -14.39 -3.32
C VAL A 179 27.78 -13.62 -4.51
N GLN A 180 26.74 -12.83 -4.26
CA GLN A 180 26.10 -12.00 -5.28
C GLN A 180 25.87 -10.59 -4.76
N ARG A 181 25.96 -9.60 -5.65
CA ARG A 181 25.52 -8.24 -5.32
C ARG A 181 24.00 -8.15 -5.43
N ALA A 182 23.35 -7.76 -4.35
CA ALA A 182 21.91 -7.49 -4.31
C ALA A 182 21.65 -6.09 -3.72
N VAL A 183 20.42 -5.61 -3.88
CA VAL A 183 19.92 -4.40 -3.22
C VAL A 183 19.11 -4.80 -1.99
N VAL A 184 19.49 -4.28 -0.83
CA VAL A 184 18.73 -4.33 0.41
C VAL A 184 17.86 -3.07 0.49
N GLU A 185 16.54 -3.25 0.52
CA GLU A 185 15.53 -2.22 0.70
C GLU A 185 15.35 -1.92 2.20
N VAL A 186 15.66 -0.69 2.60
CA VAL A 186 15.63 -0.24 4.00
C VAL A 186 14.37 0.60 4.24
N GLY A 187 13.23 -0.09 4.32
CA GLY A 187 11.90 0.50 4.50
C GLY A 187 11.57 0.99 5.92
N ASP A 188 12.28 0.48 6.92
CA ASP A 188 12.24 1.00 8.28
C ASP A 188 13.28 2.11 8.46
N ARG A 189 12.78 3.34 8.66
CA ARG A 189 13.59 4.54 8.86
C ARG A 189 13.71 4.95 10.34
N GLN A 190 13.14 4.17 11.25
CA GLN A 190 13.05 4.47 12.68
C GLN A 190 13.99 3.58 13.51
N HIS A 191 14.10 2.28 13.20
CA HIS A 191 14.91 1.37 14.00
C HIS A 191 16.41 1.76 13.98
N PRO A 192 17.12 1.71 15.13
CA PRO A 192 18.53 2.11 15.21
C PRO A 192 19.46 1.38 14.23
N ALA A 193 19.13 0.12 13.90
CA ALA A 193 19.88 -0.70 12.94
C ALA A 193 19.73 -0.24 11.47
N THR A 194 18.76 0.61 11.14
CA THR A 194 18.43 0.90 9.73
C THR A 194 18.27 2.39 9.43
N LYS A 195 17.94 3.22 10.43
CA LYS A 195 17.69 4.66 10.24
C LYS A 195 18.81 5.43 9.53
N GLY A 196 20.06 5.01 9.73
CA GLY A 196 21.25 5.64 9.13
C GLY A 196 21.64 5.10 7.75
N LEU A 197 21.06 3.97 7.31
CA LEU A 197 21.45 3.31 6.07
C LEU A 197 20.82 3.95 4.83
N PRO A 198 21.40 3.79 3.63
CA PRO A 198 20.75 4.16 2.38
C PRO A 198 19.39 3.46 2.21
N LEU A 199 18.44 4.11 1.51
CA LEU A 199 17.13 3.51 1.20
C LEU A 199 17.28 2.22 0.36
N ASN A 200 18.21 2.25 -0.59
CA ASN A 200 18.62 1.11 -1.41
C ASN A 200 20.11 0.86 -1.18
N TRP A 201 20.42 -0.15 -0.38
CA TRP A 201 21.78 -0.49 -0.01
C TRP A 201 22.31 -1.64 -0.87
N LYS A 202 23.14 -1.33 -1.86
CA LYS A 202 23.65 -2.31 -2.85
C LYS A 202 24.98 -2.93 -2.40
N ARG A 203 24.96 -4.19 -1.96
CA ARG A 203 26.12 -4.86 -1.36
C ARG A 203 26.29 -6.31 -1.82
N PRO A 204 27.51 -6.88 -1.79
CA PRO A 204 27.75 -8.31 -1.97
C PRO A 204 27.54 -9.09 -0.66
N ASP A 205 26.86 -10.23 -0.73
CA ASP A 205 26.80 -11.20 0.38
C ASP A 205 26.39 -12.59 -0.16
N LYS A 206 26.31 -13.59 0.72
CA LYS A 206 25.55 -14.82 0.49
C LYS A 206 24.13 -14.62 1.01
N TRP A 207 23.14 -14.87 0.16
CA TRP A 207 21.74 -14.56 0.46
C TRP A 207 20.95 -15.83 0.77
N PHE A 208 20.18 -15.82 1.86
CA PHE A 208 19.26 -16.92 2.16
C PHE A 208 17.87 -16.65 1.62
N ASN A 209 17.27 -17.71 1.10
CA ASN A 209 15.85 -17.84 0.95
C ASN A 209 15.26 -18.48 2.20
N TRP A 210 14.02 -18.16 2.54
CA TRP A 210 13.32 -18.67 3.72
C TRP A 210 12.30 -19.74 3.37
N ALA A 211 12.26 -20.81 4.16
CA ALA A 211 11.22 -21.85 4.05
C ALA A 211 9.83 -21.29 4.39
N VAL A 212 9.77 -20.38 5.38
CA VAL A 212 8.57 -19.64 5.77
C VAL A 212 8.93 -18.16 5.80
N ASN A 213 8.18 -17.33 5.07
CA ASN A 213 8.36 -15.89 5.10
C ASN A 213 7.84 -15.33 6.46
N PRO A 214 8.69 -14.67 7.27
CA PRO A 214 8.31 -14.18 8.59
C PRO A 214 7.51 -12.86 8.57
N SER A 215 7.34 -12.20 7.42
CA SER A 215 6.57 -10.96 7.31
C SER A 215 5.17 -11.08 7.95
N GLY A 216 4.87 -10.12 8.83
CA GLY A 216 3.61 -10.07 9.58
C GLY A 216 3.64 -10.77 10.95
N SER A 217 4.61 -11.67 11.21
CA SER A 217 4.83 -12.26 12.55
C SER A 217 6.06 -11.67 13.27
N VAL A 218 6.90 -10.94 12.54
CA VAL A 218 8.03 -10.18 13.06
C VAL A 218 7.98 -8.73 12.58
N HIS A 219 8.79 -7.87 13.20
CA HIS A 219 9.03 -6.55 12.65
C HIS A 219 10.16 -6.57 11.62
N THR A 220 9.82 -6.49 10.34
CA THR A 220 10.82 -6.49 9.25
C THR A 220 11.42 -5.10 9.10
N VAL A 221 12.74 -5.00 9.29
CA VAL A 221 13.47 -3.72 9.20
C VAL A 221 14.17 -3.54 7.85
N ALA A 222 14.47 -4.64 7.15
CA ALA A 222 15.08 -4.63 5.82
C ALA A 222 14.65 -5.84 4.97
N ARG A 223 14.61 -5.67 3.64
CA ARG A 223 14.23 -6.70 2.66
C ARG A 223 15.24 -6.79 1.52
N LEU A 224 15.33 -7.93 0.85
CA LEU A 224 16.08 -8.10 -0.40
C LEU A 224 15.19 -7.82 -1.61
N LYS A 225 15.73 -7.05 -2.56
CA LYS A 225 15.11 -6.86 -3.86
C LYS A 225 15.55 -7.96 -4.82
N GLU A 226 14.75 -9.01 -4.96
CA GLU A 226 15.11 -10.17 -5.79
C GLU A 226 15.35 -9.84 -7.27
N SER A 227 14.75 -8.78 -7.82
CA SER A 227 15.02 -8.35 -9.19
C SER A 227 16.44 -7.79 -9.42
N SER A 228 17.25 -7.69 -8.36
CA SER A 228 18.64 -7.22 -8.42
C SER A 228 19.71 -8.32 -8.45
N TYR A 229 19.32 -9.59 -8.25
CA TYR A 229 20.24 -10.73 -8.21
C TYR A 229 19.54 -12.03 -8.67
N GLN A 230 20.19 -13.19 -8.56
CA GLN A 230 19.64 -14.49 -8.95
C GLN A 230 19.35 -15.35 -7.69
N PRO A 231 18.10 -15.37 -7.18
CA PRO A 231 17.73 -16.08 -5.94
C PRO A 231 17.64 -17.60 -6.07
N GLY A 232 17.57 -18.14 -7.29
CA GLY A 232 17.45 -19.59 -7.53
C GLY A 232 16.07 -20.16 -7.19
N GLN A 233 15.98 -21.49 -7.07
CA GLN A 233 14.71 -22.23 -6.96
C GLN A 233 13.91 -21.98 -5.67
N GLY A 234 14.54 -21.41 -4.62
CA GLY A 234 13.89 -21.13 -3.33
C GLY A 234 13.41 -19.69 -3.15
N ALA A 235 13.43 -18.86 -4.20
CA ALA A 235 13.10 -17.44 -4.14
C ALA A 235 11.81 -17.15 -3.33
N ASN A 236 11.86 -16.15 -2.44
CA ASN A 236 10.73 -15.69 -1.66
C ASN A 236 9.82 -14.72 -2.44
N GLY A 237 10.31 -14.15 -3.54
CA GLY A 237 9.60 -13.18 -4.36
C GLY A 237 9.84 -11.74 -3.90
N TRP A 238 8.84 -10.87 -4.12
CA TRP A 238 8.97 -9.45 -3.80
C TRP A 238 9.08 -9.17 -2.30
N ASP A 239 8.48 -10.02 -1.46
CA ASP A 239 8.55 -9.91 -0.01
C ASP A 239 9.62 -10.88 0.51
N HIS A 240 10.85 -10.39 0.57
CA HIS A 240 12.01 -11.16 1.02
C HIS A 240 12.66 -10.47 2.24
N PRO A 241 12.16 -10.65 3.47
CA PRO A 241 12.81 -10.14 4.67
C PRO A 241 14.27 -10.60 4.77
N VAL A 242 15.18 -9.70 5.13
CA VAL A 242 16.60 -10.05 5.38
C VAL A 242 17.05 -9.63 6.77
N SER A 243 16.34 -8.73 7.44
CA SER A 243 16.56 -8.43 8.84
C SER A 243 15.26 -8.08 9.53
N TRP A 244 15.10 -8.55 10.75
CA TRP A 244 13.91 -8.32 11.55
C TRP A 244 14.20 -8.34 13.04
N CYS A 245 13.26 -7.81 13.81
CA CYS A 245 13.27 -7.87 15.25
C CYS A 245 11.90 -8.22 15.81
N ARG A 246 11.88 -8.74 17.04
CA ARG A 246 10.65 -8.94 17.83
C ARG A 246 10.99 -9.06 19.30
N ASP A 247 10.05 -8.66 20.15
CA ASP A 247 10.06 -9.17 21.53
C ASP A 247 9.69 -10.66 21.47
N TYR A 248 10.52 -11.53 22.03
CA TYR A 248 10.32 -12.98 22.01
C TYR A 248 10.59 -13.54 23.39
N ASP A 249 9.59 -14.23 23.94
CA ASP A 249 9.67 -14.96 25.20
C ASP A 249 10.26 -14.11 26.35
N GLY A 250 9.72 -12.90 26.54
CA GLY A 250 10.20 -11.93 27.53
C GLY A 250 11.43 -11.09 27.12
N GLY A 251 12.22 -11.58 26.17
CA GLY A 251 13.46 -10.96 25.70
C GLY A 251 13.35 -10.22 24.36
N ARG A 252 14.49 -9.78 23.83
CA ARG A 252 14.62 -9.04 22.56
C ARG A 252 15.40 -9.85 21.55
N SER A 253 14.76 -10.29 20.47
CA SER A 253 15.43 -10.98 19.37
C SER A 253 15.60 -10.06 18.17
N PHE A 254 16.83 -9.96 17.68
CA PHE A 254 17.17 -9.38 16.39
C PHE A 254 17.84 -10.46 15.53
N TYR A 255 17.46 -10.55 14.27
CA TYR A 255 18.11 -11.44 13.32
C TYR A 255 18.45 -10.69 12.04
N THR A 256 19.63 -10.99 11.47
CA THR A 256 20.00 -10.58 10.12
C THR A 256 20.54 -11.76 9.32
N GLY A 257 20.02 -11.96 8.11
CA GLY A 257 20.52 -12.95 7.15
C GLY A 257 21.81 -12.50 6.44
N MET A 258 22.28 -11.28 6.71
CA MET A 258 23.54 -10.73 6.21
C MET A 258 24.74 -11.19 7.06
N GLY A 259 25.96 -11.03 6.52
CA GLY A 259 27.20 -11.37 7.21
C GLY A 259 27.76 -12.75 6.83
N GLY A 260 27.45 -13.24 5.63
CA GLY A 260 27.90 -14.54 5.12
C GLY A 260 29.31 -14.55 4.52
N THR A 261 30.01 -13.41 4.58
CA THR A 261 31.38 -13.23 4.09
C THR A 261 32.21 -12.42 5.08
N ALA A 262 33.52 -12.68 5.16
CA ALA A 262 34.43 -11.86 5.95
C ALA A 262 34.41 -10.38 5.52
N ASP A 263 34.34 -10.11 4.22
CA ASP A 263 34.29 -8.75 3.65
C ASP A 263 33.07 -7.94 4.12
N SER A 264 31.94 -8.60 4.44
CA SER A 264 30.76 -7.92 4.97
C SER A 264 31.10 -7.12 6.22
N TYR A 265 31.92 -7.69 7.11
CA TYR A 265 32.27 -7.10 8.39
C TYR A 265 33.25 -5.91 8.28
N ALA A 266 33.90 -5.74 7.12
CA ALA A 266 34.71 -4.55 6.84
C ALA A 266 33.85 -3.34 6.41
N GLU A 267 32.61 -3.56 5.94
CA GLU A 267 31.71 -2.52 5.47
C GLU A 267 31.21 -1.63 6.62
N THR A 268 31.33 -0.32 6.46
CA THR A 268 30.86 0.66 7.47
C THR A 268 29.36 0.52 7.71
N ASP A 269 28.55 0.49 6.65
CA ASP A 269 27.09 0.38 6.73
C ASP A 269 26.64 -0.91 7.44
N PHE A 270 27.33 -2.05 7.22
CA PHE A 270 27.00 -3.29 7.91
C PHE A 270 27.38 -3.25 9.40
N ARG A 271 28.53 -2.65 9.75
CA ARG A 271 28.89 -2.43 11.16
C ARG A 271 27.92 -1.47 11.86
N ASP A 272 27.42 -0.46 11.14
CA ASP A 272 26.39 0.44 11.67
C ASP A 272 25.05 -0.28 11.89
N HIS A 273 24.68 -1.19 10.99
CA HIS A 273 23.52 -2.07 11.14
C HIS A 273 23.62 -2.94 12.41
N LEU A 274 24.75 -3.65 12.57
CA LEU A 274 25.02 -4.48 13.75
C LEU A 274 25.08 -3.63 15.03
N ARG A 275 25.67 -2.43 14.99
CA ARG A 275 25.68 -1.50 16.14
C ARG A 275 24.26 -1.15 16.58
N GLY A 276 23.37 -0.83 15.65
CA GLY A 276 21.99 -0.51 15.97
C GLY A 276 21.19 -1.70 16.50
N ALA A 277 21.43 -2.91 15.96
CA ALA A 277 20.86 -4.15 16.48
C ALA A 277 21.28 -4.40 17.93
N LEU A 278 22.59 -4.35 18.20
CA LEU A 278 23.17 -4.51 19.54
C LEU A 278 22.70 -3.42 20.50
N ALA A 279 22.55 -2.18 20.05
CA ALA A 279 22.04 -1.10 20.88
C ALA A 279 20.60 -1.37 21.35
N TRP A 280 19.75 -1.90 20.47
CA TRP A 280 18.38 -2.25 20.84
C TRP A 280 18.32 -3.50 21.73
N THR A 281 19.00 -4.59 21.38
CA THR A 281 18.96 -5.85 22.16
C THR A 281 19.59 -5.68 23.55
N SER A 282 20.64 -4.86 23.66
CA SER A 282 21.27 -4.51 24.96
C SER A 282 20.50 -3.50 25.81
N ARG A 283 19.34 -3.02 25.33
CA ARG A 283 18.49 -2.02 26.01
C ARG A 283 19.11 -0.63 26.18
N THR A 284 20.14 -0.31 25.39
CA THR A 284 20.74 1.05 25.34
C THR A 284 19.98 1.99 24.40
N SER A 285 19.22 1.43 23.45
CA SER A 285 18.29 2.18 22.60
C SER A 285 16.87 1.64 22.70
N ARG A 286 15.91 2.55 22.46
CA ARG A 286 14.50 2.23 22.21
C ARG A 286 14.30 1.97 20.71
N ALA A 287 13.44 1.02 20.37
CA ALA A 287 12.95 0.79 19.02
C ALA A 287 11.59 0.08 19.08
N ASP A 288 10.79 0.23 18.02
CA ASP A 288 9.56 -0.53 17.85
C ASP A 288 9.89 -1.81 17.09
N CYS A 289 9.54 -2.96 17.67
CA CYS A 289 9.69 -4.27 17.02
C CYS A 289 8.35 -5.02 16.95
N LYS A 290 7.27 -4.25 16.83
CA LYS A 290 5.87 -4.69 16.85
C LYS A 290 5.04 -4.08 15.72
N ALA A 291 5.52 -2.99 15.11
CA ALA A 291 4.76 -2.20 14.15
C ALA A 291 4.25 -2.97 12.93
N THR A 292 4.99 -3.93 12.38
CA THR A 292 4.52 -4.74 11.24
C THR A 292 3.97 -6.11 11.63
N ILE A 293 3.78 -6.36 12.94
CA ILE A 293 3.16 -7.61 13.42
C ILE A 293 1.64 -7.46 13.29
N THR A 294 1.03 -8.29 12.45
CA THR A 294 -0.37 -8.10 12.03
C THR A 294 -1.37 -8.33 13.17
N ALA A 295 -1.02 -9.21 14.12
CA ALA A 295 -1.86 -9.50 15.28
C ALA A 295 -2.02 -8.29 16.24
N ASN A 296 -1.19 -7.25 16.09
CA ASN A 296 -1.30 -6.02 16.86
C ASN A 296 -2.35 -5.05 16.31
N TYR A 297 -3.10 -5.40 15.27
CA TYR A 297 -4.12 -4.55 14.67
C TYR A 297 -5.50 -5.16 14.83
N THR A 298 -6.50 -4.29 14.98
CA THR A 298 -7.91 -4.70 15.06
C THR A 298 -8.71 -3.84 14.09
N ALA A 299 -9.50 -4.48 13.22
CA ALA A 299 -10.44 -3.84 12.33
C ALA A 299 -11.87 -4.15 12.76
N GLU A 300 -12.67 -3.12 13.03
CA GLU A 300 -14.03 -3.24 13.55
C GLU A 300 -15.01 -2.47 12.68
N ARG A 301 -16.15 -3.09 12.35
CA ARG A 301 -17.28 -2.41 11.73
C ARG A 301 -17.93 -1.48 12.74
N VAL A 302 -18.12 -0.20 12.39
CA VAL A 302 -18.69 0.81 13.30
C VAL A 302 -20.11 1.28 12.91
N THR A 303 -20.60 0.92 11.73
CA THR A 303 -21.96 1.22 11.27
C THR A 303 -22.86 -0.01 11.31
N GLN A 304 -24.17 0.21 11.48
CA GLN A 304 -25.15 -0.87 11.28
C GLN A 304 -25.33 -1.18 9.78
N PRO A 305 -25.82 -2.38 9.42
CA PRO A 305 -26.22 -2.71 8.06
C PRO A 305 -27.35 -1.83 7.53
N ASN A 306 -27.24 -1.40 6.27
CA ASN A 306 -28.37 -0.86 5.53
C ASN A 306 -29.56 -1.83 5.60
N GLN A 307 -30.76 -1.26 5.75
CA GLN A 307 -32.02 -2.00 5.71
C GLN A 307 -32.76 -1.63 4.40
N PRO A 308 -33.64 -2.51 3.87
CA PRO A 308 -34.41 -2.19 2.67
C PRO A 308 -35.17 -0.86 2.79
N GLY A 309 -34.98 0.04 1.83
CA GLY A 309 -35.56 1.38 1.82
C GLY A 309 -34.99 2.36 2.84
N GLN A 310 -33.96 1.99 3.61
CA GLN A 310 -33.36 2.82 4.65
C GLN A 310 -31.82 2.88 4.52
N ASN A 311 -31.34 4.09 4.18
CA ASN A 311 -29.94 4.41 3.98
C ASN A 311 -29.42 5.43 5.02
N ASP A 312 -29.96 5.41 6.24
CA ASP A 312 -29.61 6.35 7.32
C ASP A 312 -28.30 5.97 8.04
N GLN A 313 -27.75 4.78 7.79
CA GLN A 313 -26.52 4.29 8.42
C GLN A 313 -25.27 4.42 7.53
N ILE A 314 -25.32 3.95 6.29
CA ILE A 314 -24.13 3.95 5.40
C ILE A 314 -24.45 4.20 3.93
N GLY A 315 -25.69 3.93 3.49
CA GLY A 315 -26.13 4.16 2.12
C GLY A 315 -25.29 3.38 1.11
N GLU A 316 -25.07 3.97 -0.07
CA GLU A 316 -24.10 3.48 -1.04
C GLU A 316 -22.77 4.27 -0.86
N PRO A 317 -21.87 3.84 0.02
CA PRO A 317 -20.81 4.72 0.52
C PRO A 317 -19.81 5.09 -0.57
N HIS A 318 -19.36 6.34 -0.60
CA HIS A 318 -18.41 6.84 -1.60
C HIS A 318 -17.22 7.54 -0.95
N GLY A 319 -17.34 8.81 -0.53
CA GLY A 319 -16.26 9.56 0.11
C GLY A 319 -16.37 9.62 1.63
N LEU A 320 -15.24 9.80 2.32
CA LEU A 320 -15.18 10.10 3.74
C LEU A 320 -14.15 11.19 4.08
N VAL A 321 -14.39 11.90 5.18
CA VAL A 321 -13.50 12.92 5.74
C VAL A 321 -13.53 12.87 7.27
N THR A 322 -12.42 13.24 7.91
CA THR A 322 -12.29 13.26 9.38
C THR A 322 -12.26 14.70 9.89
N ALA A 323 -13.07 14.98 10.92
CA ALA A 323 -13.10 16.28 11.57
C ALA A 323 -12.01 16.38 12.66
N PRO A 324 -11.52 17.59 12.99
CA PRO A 324 -10.51 17.79 14.03
C PRO A 324 -10.90 17.27 15.43
N ASP A 325 -12.20 17.16 15.72
CA ASP A 325 -12.71 16.65 17.00
C ASP A 325 -12.91 15.12 17.04
N GLY A 326 -12.58 14.44 15.95
CA GLY A 326 -12.66 12.99 15.78
C GLY A 326 -13.95 12.48 15.12
N ARG A 327 -14.94 13.34 14.84
CA ARG A 327 -16.12 12.92 14.05
C ARG A 327 -15.71 12.50 12.65
N ILE A 328 -16.44 11.54 12.08
CA ILE A 328 -16.22 11.03 10.72
C ILE A 328 -17.43 11.37 9.88
N LEU A 329 -17.25 12.11 8.80
CA LEU A 329 -18.31 12.40 7.84
C LEU A 329 -18.10 11.55 6.59
N TYR A 330 -19.18 11.02 6.05
CA TYR A 330 -19.15 10.23 4.83
C TYR A 330 -20.46 10.38 4.05
N ILE A 331 -20.42 9.99 2.78
CA ILE A 331 -21.52 10.19 1.84
C ILE A 331 -21.99 8.89 1.21
N GLY A 332 -23.30 8.82 0.98
CA GLY A 332 -23.94 7.87 0.08
C GLY A 332 -24.07 8.48 -1.33
N ARG A 333 -23.63 7.76 -2.36
CA ARG A 333 -23.64 8.24 -3.77
C ARG A 333 -25.06 8.48 -4.29
N GLY A 334 -26.00 7.67 -3.85
CA GLY A 334 -27.44 7.84 -4.06
C GLY A 334 -28.12 6.78 -4.90
N GLY A 335 -27.46 5.66 -5.18
CA GLY A 335 -28.09 4.43 -5.62
C GLY A 335 -28.93 3.80 -4.50
N ALA A 336 -30.06 3.22 -4.89
CA ALA A 336 -30.97 2.56 -3.96
C ALA A 336 -30.62 1.08 -3.77
N ASP A 337 -31.22 0.45 -2.77
CA ASP A 337 -31.11 -0.99 -2.59
C ASP A 337 -31.93 -1.73 -3.65
N SER A 338 -31.68 -3.03 -3.80
CA SER A 338 -32.28 -3.85 -4.85
C SER A 338 -33.80 -4.03 -4.76
N SER A 339 -34.44 -3.62 -3.65
CA SER A 339 -35.91 -3.62 -3.55
C SER A 339 -36.57 -2.42 -4.24
N GLN A 340 -35.81 -1.38 -4.58
CA GLN A 340 -36.31 -0.17 -5.21
C GLN A 340 -36.12 -0.21 -6.74
N PRO A 341 -37.08 0.33 -7.53
CA PRO A 341 -36.95 0.34 -8.98
C PRO A 341 -35.84 1.29 -9.44
N VAL A 342 -35.12 0.86 -10.48
CA VAL A 342 -34.17 1.69 -11.21
C VAL A 342 -34.85 2.20 -12.48
N VAL A 343 -34.90 3.53 -12.65
CA VAL A 343 -35.47 4.17 -13.84
C VAL A 343 -34.36 4.42 -14.86
N THR A 344 -34.43 3.76 -16.02
CA THR A 344 -33.43 3.85 -17.11
C THR A 344 -33.97 4.47 -18.40
N ASP A 345 -35.28 4.72 -18.51
CA ASP A 345 -35.91 5.36 -19.66
C ASP A 345 -35.76 6.89 -19.63
N TRP A 346 -35.10 7.46 -20.65
CA TRP A 346 -34.89 8.90 -20.80
C TRP A 346 -36.18 9.72 -20.95
N ASN A 347 -37.28 9.10 -21.37
CA ASN A 347 -38.58 9.78 -21.45
C ASN A 347 -39.22 9.98 -20.08
N ASN A 348 -38.82 9.20 -19.07
CA ASN A 348 -39.29 9.33 -17.71
C ASN A 348 -38.60 10.54 -17.02
N PRO A 349 -39.33 11.45 -16.37
CA PRO A 349 -38.73 12.58 -15.65
C PRO A 349 -37.88 12.16 -14.44
N ASP A 350 -38.05 10.95 -13.89
CA ASP A 350 -37.28 10.44 -12.75
C ASP A 350 -36.08 9.57 -13.17
N ILE A 351 -35.67 9.61 -14.44
CA ILE A 351 -34.48 8.93 -14.96
C ILE A 351 -33.25 9.19 -14.08
N GLY A 352 -32.67 8.12 -13.54
CA GLY A 352 -31.46 8.19 -12.71
C GLY A 352 -31.63 8.93 -11.37
N LYS A 353 -32.85 9.29 -10.97
CA LYS A 353 -33.11 10.03 -9.72
C LYS A 353 -32.70 9.20 -8.50
N GLY A 354 -31.73 9.72 -7.76
CA GLY A 354 -31.18 9.14 -6.55
C GLY A 354 -31.23 10.11 -5.38
N ARG A 355 -30.90 9.59 -4.20
CA ARG A 355 -30.85 10.34 -2.95
C ARG A 355 -29.44 10.27 -2.38
N GLY A 356 -28.62 11.30 -2.56
CA GLY A 356 -27.26 11.34 -2.03
C GLY A 356 -27.26 11.71 -0.56
N GLU A 357 -26.97 10.77 0.34
CA GLU A 357 -26.99 10.99 1.78
C GLU A 357 -25.66 11.52 2.34
N ILE A 358 -25.73 12.31 3.41
CA ILE A 358 -24.59 12.77 4.21
C ILE A 358 -24.77 12.25 5.63
N HIS A 359 -23.74 11.60 6.18
CA HIS A 359 -23.77 11.01 7.52
C HIS A 359 -22.62 11.54 8.38
N VAL A 360 -22.85 11.54 9.69
CA VAL A 360 -21.84 11.85 10.71
C VAL A 360 -21.79 10.68 11.69
N TYR A 361 -20.62 10.08 11.87
CA TYR A 361 -20.34 9.11 12.92
C TYR A 361 -19.54 9.78 14.04
N ASP A 362 -20.04 9.71 15.27
CA ASP A 362 -19.33 10.16 16.47
C ASP A 362 -18.70 8.94 17.19
N PRO A 363 -17.36 8.81 17.22
CA PRO A 363 -16.68 7.72 17.93
C PRO A 363 -16.90 7.73 19.44
N LYS A 364 -17.22 8.89 20.05
CA LYS A 364 -17.46 9.01 21.50
C LYS A 364 -18.79 8.38 21.89
N THR A 365 -19.85 8.68 21.14
CA THR A 365 -21.18 8.12 21.40
C THR A 365 -21.44 6.80 20.66
N LYS A 366 -20.60 6.48 19.66
CA LYS A 366 -20.76 5.35 18.73
C LYS A 366 -22.08 5.40 17.95
N LYS A 367 -22.55 6.61 17.60
CA LYS A 367 -23.82 6.81 16.90
C LYS A 367 -23.57 7.39 15.51
N VAL A 368 -24.45 7.03 14.58
CA VAL A 368 -24.54 7.64 13.25
C VAL A 368 -25.74 8.59 13.23
N THR A 369 -25.52 9.79 12.71
CA THR A 369 -26.56 10.78 12.40
C THR A 369 -26.65 10.93 10.89
N LEU A 370 -27.83 10.75 10.30
CA LEU A 370 -28.11 11.22 8.95
C LEU A 370 -28.20 12.75 8.97
N ALA A 371 -27.17 13.43 8.48
CA ALA A 371 -27.05 14.88 8.53
C ALA A 371 -27.96 15.58 7.51
N GLY A 372 -28.11 15.01 6.32
CA GLY A 372 -28.93 15.56 5.24
C GLY A 372 -28.94 14.64 4.02
N ALA A 373 -29.68 15.03 2.98
CA ALA A 373 -29.67 14.33 1.70
C ALA A 373 -29.99 15.28 0.53
N LEU A 374 -29.33 15.07 -0.61
CA LEU A 374 -29.51 15.81 -1.86
C LEU A 374 -30.24 14.94 -2.90
N THR A 375 -31.04 15.57 -3.77
CA THR A 375 -31.61 14.87 -4.93
C THR A 375 -30.61 14.91 -6.09
N VAL A 376 -30.05 13.77 -6.45
CA VAL A 376 -28.93 13.64 -7.38
C VAL A 376 -29.28 12.77 -8.58
N PHE A 377 -28.55 12.93 -9.67
CA PHE A 377 -28.57 11.98 -10.79
C PHE A 377 -27.51 10.89 -10.52
N GLY A 378 -27.92 9.71 -10.08
CA GLY A 378 -27.01 8.63 -9.70
C GLY A 378 -27.61 7.22 -9.62
N ASN A 379 -28.94 7.08 -9.64
CA ASN A 379 -29.62 5.79 -9.51
C ASN A 379 -30.12 5.26 -10.88
N LYS A 380 -29.20 5.07 -11.83
CA LYS A 380 -29.50 4.47 -13.16
C LYS A 380 -29.09 2.98 -13.24
N GLY A 381 -28.71 2.41 -12.10
CA GLY A 381 -28.35 0.99 -11.95
C GLY A 381 -26.99 0.62 -12.52
N GLY A 382 -26.71 -0.69 -12.52
CA GLY A 382 -25.53 -1.28 -13.16
C GLY A 382 -25.83 -1.89 -14.53
N GLY A 383 -24.77 -2.22 -15.28
CA GLY A 383 -24.87 -2.84 -16.61
C GLY A 383 -23.89 -2.27 -17.61
N ASP A 384 -24.27 -2.32 -18.88
CA ASP A 384 -23.51 -1.75 -20.00
C ASP A 384 -23.34 -0.24 -19.86
N GLU A 385 -22.34 0.32 -20.55
CA GLU A 385 -21.95 1.74 -20.41
C GLU A 385 -23.06 2.73 -20.73
N LEU A 386 -24.01 2.38 -21.59
CA LEU A 386 -25.17 3.22 -21.92
C LEU A 386 -26.30 3.12 -20.88
N THR A 387 -26.24 2.13 -20.00
CA THR A 387 -27.23 1.91 -18.94
C THR A 387 -26.72 2.44 -17.61
N LYS A 388 -25.52 2.06 -17.17
CA LYS A 388 -24.99 2.46 -15.85
C LYS A 388 -24.65 3.95 -15.75
N VAL A 389 -24.55 4.46 -14.52
CA VAL A 389 -24.10 5.83 -14.24
C VAL A 389 -23.28 5.88 -12.96
N GLU A 390 -22.13 6.56 -13.00
CA GLU A 390 -21.26 6.78 -11.83
C GLU A 390 -21.47 8.14 -11.16
N GLU A 391 -22.28 9.02 -11.76
CA GLU A 391 -22.70 10.30 -11.19
C GLU A 391 -23.46 10.12 -9.86
N GLY A 392 -23.59 11.18 -9.08
CA GLY A 392 -24.30 11.15 -7.80
C GLY A 392 -23.73 12.18 -6.84
N LEU A 393 -23.71 11.87 -5.55
CA LEU A 393 -22.91 12.58 -4.56
C LEU A 393 -21.54 11.89 -4.43
N LEU A 394 -20.47 12.57 -4.83
CA LEU A 394 -19.18 11.93 -5.14
C LEU A 394 -18.04 12.34 -4.21
N GLY A 395 -18.01 13.62 -3.81
CA GLY A 395 -16.96 14.17 -2.96
C GLY A 395 -17.53 14.85 -1.72
N ILE A 396 -16.78 14.73 -0.62
CA ILE A 396 -16.97 15.50 0.61
C ILE A 396 -15.60 15.96 1.13
N GLU A 397 -15.53 17.21 1.61
CA GLU A 397 -14.35 17.74 2.30
C GLU A 397 -14.81 18.81 3.31
N LEU A 398 -14.04 19.00 4.38
CA LEU A 398 -14.32 19.98 5.41
C LEU A 398 -13.44 21.21 5.22
N ASP A 399 -14.01 22.37 5.47
CA ASP A 399 -13.24 23.61 5.50
C ASP A 399 -12.09 23.52 6.54
N PRO A 400 -10.91 24.10 6.29
CA PRO A 400 -9.84 24.12 7.29
C PRO A 400 -10.27 24.69 8.65
N ASP A 401 -11.25 25.61 8.67
CA ASP A 401 -11.84 26.21 9.86
C ASP A 401 -13.20 25.59 10.25
N PHE A 402 -13.45 24.33 9.86
CA PHE A 402 -14.71 23.60 10.07
C PHE A 402 -15.25 23.69 11.51
N MET A 403 -14.37 23.65 12.52
CA MET A 403 -14.79 23.72 13.93
C MET A 403 -15.34 25.10 14.34
N THR A 404 -15.15 26.11 13.50
CA THR A 404 -15.63 27.49 13.69
C THR A 404 -16.82 27.79 12.78
N ASN A 405 -16.75 27.41 11.51
CA ASN A 405 -17.75 27.80 10.49
C ASN A 405 -18.76 26.70 10.13
N GLY A 406 -18.48 25.43 10.47
CA GLY A 406 -19.31 24.27 10.10
C GLY A 406 -19.35 24.00 8.60
N TRP A 407 -18.44 24.55 7.79
CA TRP A 407 -18.53 24.47 6.34
C TRP A 407 -18.11 23.11 5.78
N VAL A 408 -18.97 22.56 4.93
CA VAL A 408 -18.79 21.28 4.24
C VAL A 408 -18.89 21.52 2.74
N TYR A 409 -17.90 21.07 1.99
CA TYR A 409 -17.88 21.11 0.52
C TYR A 409 -18.33 19.77 -0.04
N LEU A 410 -19.23 19.79 -1.02
CA LEU A 410 -19.78 18.62 -1.69
C LEU A 410 -19.58 18.72 -3.20
N HIS A 411 -19.11 17.64 -3.82
CA HIS A 411 -19.06 17.48 -5.28
C HIS A 411 -20.15 16.49 -5.72
N TYR A 412 -21.10 16.95 -6.54
CA TYR A 412 -22.26 16.14 -6.94
C TYR A 412 -22.90 16.58 -8.26
N THR A 413 -23.80 15.74 -8.78
CA THR A 413 -24.58 16.00 -10.00
C THR A 413 -26.06 16.15 -9.64
N PRO A 414 -26.60 17.38 -9.56
CA PRO A 414 -28.00 17.59 -9.21
C PRO A 414 -28.94 17.01 -10.28
N HIS A 415 -29.95 16.26 -9.87
CA HIS A 415 -30.94 15.69 -10.81
C HIS A 415 -31.69 16.79 -11.59
N SER A 416 -31.93 17.94 -10.96
CA SER A 416 -32.62 19.08 -11.58
C SER A 416 -31.86 19.73 -12.74
N ARG A 417 -30.59 19.37 -12.94
CA ARG A 417 -29.69 19.96 -13.96
C ARG A 417 -29.39 19.01 -15.11
N ILE A 418 -30.12 17.90 -15.24
CA ILE A 418 -30.03 17.04 -16.41
C ILE A 418 -30.85 17.60 -17.58
N ASN A 419 -30.30 17.47 -18.78
CA ASN A 419 -31.02 17.63 -20.03
C ASN A 419 -31.26 16.24 -20.63
N ARG A 420 -32.51 15.78 -20.55
CA ARG A 420 -32.93 14.46 -21.04
C ARG A 420 -32.96 14.35 -22.56
N ASP A 421 -32.99 15.48 -23.28
CA ASP A 421 -32.95 15.48 -24.73
C ASP A 421 -31.51 15.30 -25.24
N THR A 422 -30.58 16.12 -24.75
CA THR A 422 -29.16 16.07 -25.18
C THR A 422 -28.33 15.06 -24.40
N HIS A 423 -28.89 14.46 -23.35
CA HIS A 423 -28.20 13.59 -22.39
C HIS A 423 -26.95 14.28 -21.82
N MET A 424 -27.13 15.51 -21.33
CA MET A 424 -26.09 16.30 -20.68
C MET A 424 -26.51 16.60 -19.24
N ALA A 425 -25.54 16.87 -18.37
CA ALA A 425 -25.77 17.37 -17.02
C ALA A 425 -24.73 18.42 -16.66
N GLU A 426 -24.83 18.95 -15.44
CA GLU A 426 -23.80 19.77 -14.82
C GLU A 426 -23.35 19.13 -13.51
N ARG A 427 -22.03 19.07 -13.30
CA ARG A 427 -21.43 18.76 -11.99
C ARG A 427 -21.29 20.04 -11.18
N TYR A 428 -21.46 19.94 -9.87
CA TYR A 428 -21.47 21.03 -8.91
C TYR A 428 -20.42 20.77 -7.85
N VAL A 429 -19.69 21.81 -7.47
CA VAL A 429 -18.99 21.91 -6.20
C VAL A 429 -19.67 23.01 -5.41
N SER A 430 -20.34 22.63 -4.32
CA SER A 430 -21.09 23.54 -3.48
C SER A 430 -20.63 23.45 -2.02
N ARG A 431 -20.70 24.58 -1.31
CA ARG A 431 -20.50 24.67 0.14
C ARG A 431 -21.84 24.72 0.85
N PHE A 432 -21.94 23.99 1.95
CA PHE A 432 -23.07 23.99 2.89
C PHE A 432 -22.57 24.25 4.32
N THR A 433 -23.48 24.52 5.24
CA THR A 433 -23.20 24.69 6.68
C THR A 433 -23.81 23.54 7.46
N LEU A 434 -22.99 22.87 8.27
CA LEU A 434 -23.39 21.86 9.24
C LEU A 434 -23.52 22.51 10.61
N ASP A 435 -24.66 22.32 11.26
CA ASP A 435 -24.82 22.66 12.67
C ASP A 435 -24.03 21.65 13.53
N LEU A 436 -22.93 22.12 14.10
CA LEU A 436 -22.00 21.29 14.88
C LEU A 436 -22.62 20.76 16.18
N ALA A 437 -23.72 21.33 16.67
CA ALA A 437 -24.41 20.88 17.88
C ALA A 437 -25.44 19.78 17.59
N THR A 438 -26.03 19.76 16.39
CA THR A 438 -27.08 18.81 16.01
C THR A 438 -26.66 17.79 14.96
N ASP A 439 -25.47 17.97 14.37
CA ASP A 439 -24.96 17.19 13.23
C ASP A 439 -25.92 17.22 12.02
N LYS A 440 -26.65 18.33 11.83
CA LYS A 440 -27.60 18.51 10.72
C LYS A 440 -27.08 19.52 9.71
N LEU A 441 -27.21 19.16 8.43
CA LEU A 441 -26.79 20.01 7.32
C LEU A 441 -27.94 20.96 6.95
N ASP A 442 -27.69 22.26 6.93
CA ASP A 442 -28.64 23.24 6.42
C ASP A 442 -28.57 23.28 4.88
N LEU A 443 -29.53 22.64 4.22
CA LEU A 443 -29.61 22.60 2.76
C LEU A 443 -29.90 23.97 2.13
N ALA A 444 -30.48 24.92 2.89
CA ALA A 444 -30.74 26.27 2.38
C ALA A 444 -29.48 27.15 2.35
N SER A 445 -28.41 26.72 3.02
CA SER A 445 -27.13 27.46 3.09
C SER A 445 -26.24 27.30 1.85
N GLU A 446 -26.72 26.60 0.82
CA GLU A 446 -25.92 26.26 -0.37
C GLU A 446 -25.29 27.49 -1.02
N LYS A 447 -23.98 27.39 -1.28
CA LYS A 447 -23.24 28.25 -2.20
C LYS A 447 -22.60 27.40 -3.29
N VAL A 448 -22.96 27.64 -4.55
CA VAL A 448 -22.34 26.96 -5.70
C VAL A 448 -21.05 27.68 -6.07
N LEU A 449 -19.90 27.05 -5.85
CA LEU A 449 -18.59 27.62 -6.16
C LEU A 449 -18.25 27.41 -7.64
N LEU A 450 -18.40 26.18 -8.12
CA LEU A 450 -17.99 25.79 -9.46
C LEU A 450 -19.00 24.82 -10.07
N LYS A 451 -19.26 24.98 -11.36
CA LYS A 451 -20.08 24.04 -12.14
C LYS A 451 -19.58 23.92 -13.58
N TRP A 452 -19.76 22.75 -14.18
CA TRP A 452 -19.34 22.50 -15.57
C TRP A 452 -20.17 21.41 -16.23
N PRO A 453 -20.30 21.44 -17.58
CA PRO A 453 -21.09 20.45 -18.30
C PRO A 453 -20.39 19.09 -18.40
N VAL A 454 -21.19 18.04 -18.42
CA VAL A 454 -20.77 16.65 -18.58
C VAL A 454 -21.80 15.89 -19.44
N GLN A 455 -21.35 14.91 -20.24
CA GLN A 455 -22.28 14.03 -20.97
C GLN A 455 -22.78 12.91 -20.04
N ILE A 456 -24.04 12.51 -20.13
CA ILE A 456 -24.60 11.43 -19.30
C ILE A 456 -25.28 10.37 -20.17
N HIS A 457 -24.96 10.35 -21.47
CA HIS A 457 -25.43 9.36 -22.42
C HIS A 457 -24.77 8.00 -22.15
N SER A 458 -23.44 8.03 -22.03
CA SER A 458 -22.61 6.91 -21.64
C SER A 458 -21.98 7.22 -20.29
N CYS A 459 -21.77 6.19 -19.49
CA CYS A 459 -20.75 6.25 -18.44
C CYS A 459 -19.35 6.37 -19.11
N CYS A 460 -18.24 6.50 -18.40
CA CYS A 460 -17.94 6.23 -16.99
C CYS A 460 -16.92 7.28 -16.53
N HIS A 461 -16.49 7.23 -15.28
CA HIS A 461 -15.44 8.04 -14.68
C HIS A 461 -15.94 9.40 -14.19
N ALA A 462 -16.59 9.38 -13.04
CA ALA A 462 -17.08 10.60 -12.43
C ALA A 462 -16.01 11.38 -11.63
N GLY A 463 -14.95 10.71 -11.16
CA GLY A 463 -14.01 11.27 -10.21
C GLY A 463 -14.64 11.40 -8.82
N GLY A 464 -14.40 12.51 -8.11
CA GLY A 464 -15.03 12.77 -6.81
C GLY A 464 -14.08 13.16 -5.69
N GLY A 465 -12.77 12.92 -5.83
CA GLY A 465 -11.81 13.20 -4.77
C GLY A 465 -11.72 14.70 -4.46
N MET A 466 -11.70 15.06 -3.19
CA MET A 466 -11.44 16.43 -2.73
C MET A 466 -10.41 16.42 -1.59
N ALA A 467 -9.64 17.51 -1.46
CA ALA A 467 -8.68 17.73 -0.38
C ALA A 467 -8.28 19.20 -0.28
N PHE A 468 -8.03 19.70 0.94
CA PHE A 468 -7.39 21.00 1.15
C PHE A 468 -5.88 20.86 1.36
N ASP A 469 -5.11 21.82 0.83
CA ASP A 469 -3.70 21.98 1.16
C ASP A 469 -3.46 22.80 2.45
N SER A 470 -2.19 23.06 2.79
CA SER A 470 -1.84 23.88 3.95
C SER A 470 -2.23 25.37 3.82
N LYS A 471 -2.54 25.83 2.60
CA LYS A 471 -2.81 27.23 2.24
C LYS A 471 -4.29 27.53 2.03
N GLY A 472 -5.17 26.57 2.27
CA GLY A 472 -6.62 26.72 2.08
C GLY A 472 -7.07 26.58 0.63
N ASN A 473 -6.24 26.06 -0.27
CA ASN A 473 -6.68 25.75 -1.62
C ASN A 473 -7.39 24.40 -1.65
N LEU A 474 -8.57 24.37 -2.28
CA LEU A 474 -9.37 23.17 -2.49
C LEU A 474 -8.96 22.50 -3.80
N TYR A 475 -8.55 21.24 -3.72
CA TYR A 475 -8.30 20.36 -4.85
C TYR A 475 -9.56 19.57 -5.16
N ILE A 476 -9.93 19.50 -6.45
CA ILE A 476 -11.18 18.86 -6.92
C ILE A 476 -10.85 17.93 -8.08
N ALA A 477 -10.99 16.62 -7.86
CA ALA A 477 -10.72 15.60 -8.85
C ALA A 477 -11.99 15.24 -9.65
N THR A 478 -11.88 15.25 -10.96
CA THR A 478 -13.01 15.11 -11.89
C THR A 478 -12.61 14.17 -13.02
N GLY A 479 -13.42 13.13 -13.24
CA GLY A 479 -13.14 12.13 -14.25
C GLY A 479 -13.43 12.61 -15.67
N ASP A 480 -12.82 11.93 -16.64
CA ASP A 480 -12.85 12.29 -18.06
C ASP A 480 -14.21 12.07 -18.73
N ASN A 481 -15.06 11.28 -18.07
CA ASN A 481 -16.40 10.96 -18.48
C ASN A 481 -16.47 10.39 -19.91
N ASN A 482 -15.56 9.46 -20.21
CA ASN A 482 -15.32 8.94 -21.54
C ASN A 482 -15.06 7.42 -21.55
N SER A 483 -15.50 6.74 -22.61
CA SER A 483 -15.30 5.29 -22.79
C SER A 483 -14.07 4.97 -23.64
N SER A 484 -13.33 3.94 -23.22
CA SER A 484 -12.29 3.28 -24.03
C SER A 484 -12.80 2.09 -24.84
N GLY A 485 -14.05 1.64 -24.61
CA GLY A 485 -14.63 0.47 -25.27
C GLY A 485 -14.71 0.61 -26.79
N PHE A 486 -14.89 1.84 -27.28
CA PHE A 486 -14.95 2.16 -28.72
C PHE A 486 -13.57 2.31 -29.39
N SER A 487 -12.51 2.01 -28.65
CA SER A 487 -11.12 1.96 -29.12
C SER A 487 -10.46 0.61 -28.78
N GLY A 488 -11.26 -0.45 -28.64
CA GLY A 488 -10.77 -1.78 -28.26
C GLY A 488 -10.12 -1.81 -26.87
N GLY A 489 -10.50 -0.89 -25.99
CA GLY A 489 -9.93 -0.76 -24.64
C GLY A 489 -8.60 0.02 -24.55
N TYR A 490 -8.04 0.50 -25.66
CA TYR A 490 -6.81 1.32 -25.63
C TYR A 490 -7.15 2.80 -25.37
N SER A 491 -6.35 3.74 -25.89
CA SER A 491 -6.62 5.18 -25.80
C SER A 491 -8.05 5.54 -26.19
N GLY A 492 -8.70 6.37 -25.39
CA GLY A 492 -10.00 6.96 -25.70
C GLY A 492 -9.86 8.08 -26.73
N ASN A 493 -9.27 7.81 -27.89
CA ASN A 493 -8.99 8.80 -28.94
C ASN A 493 -9.88 8.62 -30.17
N ASN A 494 -11.15 8.23 -29.99
CA ASN A 494 -12.09 8.00 -31.09
C ASN A 494 -13.23 9.04 -31.08
N PRO A 495 -13.24 10.02 -32.03
CA PRO A 495 -14.28 11.06 -32.10
C PRO A 495 -15.70 10.54 -32.38
N GLN A 496 -15.84 9.29 -32.80
CA GLN A 496 -17.11 8.59 -32.98
C GLN A 496 -17.11 7.31 -32.13
N PRO A 497 -18.18 6.92 -31.44
CA PRO A 497 -19.52 7.45 -31.50
C PRO A 497 -19.70 8.79 -30.77
N ASN A 498 -20.76 9.49 -31.16
CA ASN A 498 -21.28 10.66 -30.46
C ASN A 498 -22.79 10.54 -30.28
N PHE A 499 -23.32 11.24 -29.28
CA PHE A 499 -24.75 11.43 -29.12
C PHE A 499 -25.06 12.92 -29.28
N LYS A 500 -25.89 13.25 -30.27
CA LYS A 500 -26.30 14.63 -30.59
C LYS A 500 -25.13 15.62 -30.66
N GLY A 501 -24.03 15.21 -31.30
CA GLY A 501 -22.85 16.04 -31.52
C GLY A 501 -21.81 15.99 -30.40
N VAL A 502 -22.06 15.29 -29.29
CA VAL A 502 -21.09 15.15 -28.19
C VAL A 502 -20.50 13.75 -28.18
N SER A 503 -19.20 13.65 -28.45
CA SER A 503 -18.48 12.38 -28.37
C SER A 503 -18.33 11.92 -26.92
N PHE A 504 -18.57 10.63 -26.69
CA PHE A 504 -18.34 9.94 -25.42
C PHE A 504 -17.23 8.87 -25.52
N ALA A 505 -16.46 8.90 -26.61
CA ALA A 505 -15.33 8.01 -26.87
C ALA A 505 -14.01 8.77 -27.18
N ASP A 506 -14.00 10.09 -27.05
CA ASP A 506 -12.88 10.97 -27.32
C ASP A 506 -12.45 11.78 -26.09
N ALA A 507 -11.58 11.19 -25.26
CA ALA A 507 -10.97 11.81 -24.09
C ALA A 507 -10.02 12.97 -24.46
N ARG A 508 -9.68 13.14 -25.74
CA ARG A 508 -8.99 14.35 -26.22
C ARG A 508 -9.90 15.58 -26.14
N ARG A 509 -11.23 15.42 -26.18
CA ARG A 509 -12.21 16.48 -25.91
C ARG A 509 -12.25 16.88 -24.43
N THR A 510 -11.90 15.95 -23.52
CA THR A 510 -11.99 16.12 -22.07
C THR A 510 -10.61 16.17 -21.43
N ALA A 511 -10.05 15.03 -21.02
CA ALA A 511 -8.78 14.94 -20.30
C ALA A 511 -7.62 15.65 -21.01
N GLY A 512 -7.52 15.51 -22.34
CA GLY A 512 -6.50 16.15 -23.18
C GLY A 512 -6.78 17.59 -23.59
N ASN A 513 -7.96 18.13 -23.29
CA ASN A 513 -8.34 19.50 -23.66
C ASN A 513 -8.06 20.47 -22.51
N THR A 514 -7.30 21.53 -22.80
CA THR A 514 -6.93 22.59 -21.85
C THR A 514 -8.09 23.53 -21.52
N ASN A 515 -9.13 23.56 -22.34
CA ASN A 515 -10.34 24.36 -22.13
C ASN A 515 -11.51 23.56 -21.50
N ASN A 516 -11.23 22.35 -20.97
CA ASN A 516 -12.25 21.48 -20.39
C ASN A 516 -11.90 21.06 -18.96
N LEU A 517 -12.88 21.11 -18.05
CA LEU A 517 -12.70 20.73 -16.66
C LEU A 517 -12.84 19.22 -16.40
N ASN A 518 -13.21 18.39 -17.37
CA ASN A 518 -13.30 16.94 -17.19
C ASN A 518 -11.93 16.27 -17.41
N GLY A 519 -11.64 15.22 -16.64
CA GLY A 519 -10.36 14.50 -16.69
C GLY A 519 -9.20 15.33 -16.15
N LYS A 520 -9.44 16.01 -15.01
CA LYS A 520 -8.55 16.98 -14.37
C LYS A 520 -8.46 16.75 -12.85
N ILE A 521 -7.44 17.34 -12.23
CA ILE A 521 -7.51 17.75 -10.82
C ILE A 521 -7.40 19.27 -10.82
N LEU A 522 -8.47 19.91 -10.36
CA LEU A 522 -8.59 21.36 -10.28
C LEU A 522 -8.04 21.85 -8.95
N ARG A 523 -7.62 23.11 -8.88
CA ARG A 523 -7.22 23.78 -7.64
C ARG A 523 -7.74 25.21 -7.64
N ILE A 524 -8.57 25.53 -6.65
CA ILE A 524 -9.17 26.85 -6.44
C ILE A 524 -8.95 27.27 -4.98
N HIS A 525 -9.08 28.56 -4.68
CA HIS A 525 -9.19 29.05 -3.30
C HIS A 525 -10.63 29.49 -3.04
N PRO A 526 -11.41 28.74 -2.25
CA PRO A 526 -12.77 29.15 -1.86
C PRO A 526 -12.76 30.48 -1.10
N GLU A 527 -13.74 31.35 -1.38
CA GLU A 527 -13.97 32.60 -0.65
C GLU A 527 -15.25 32.50 0.20
N ASP A 528 -15.32 33.28 1.28
CA ASP A 528 -16.42 33.27 2.25
C ASP A 528 -17.80 33.54 1.65
N ASP A 529 -17.87 34.31 0.58
CA ASP A 529 -19.12 34.67 -0.11
C ASP A 529 -19.66 33.55 -1.02
N GLY A 530 -18.88 32.49 -1.21
CA GLY A 530 -19.19 31.36 -2.08
C GLY A 530 -18.59 31.49 -3.49
N THR A 531 -17.76 32.50 -3.75
CA THR A 531 -16.92 32.59 -4.95
C THR A 531 -15.59 31.85 -4.74
N TYR A 532 -14.69 31.95 -5.71
CA TYR A 532 -13.33 31.43 -5.59
C TYR A 532 -12.33 32.31 -6.34
N THR A 533 -11.08 32.28 -5.90
CA THR A 533 -9.93 32.82 -6.63
C THR A 533 -9.04 31.71 -7.19
N LEU A 534 -8.18 32.06 -8.15
CA LEU A 534 -7.25 31.13 -8.79
C LEU A 534 -5.88 31.21 -8.10
N PRO A 535 -5.40 30.13 -7.47
CA PRO A 535 -4.08 30.13 -6.84
C PRO A 535 -2.94 30.15 -7.86
N GLU A 536 -1.88 30.92 -7.57
CA GLU A 536 -0.64 30.90 -8.36
C GLU A 536 -0.02 29.50 -8.44
N GLY A 537 0.52 29.15 -9.60
CA GLY A 537 1.16 27.85 -9.84
C GLY A 537 0.19 26.74 -10.28
N ASN A 538 -1.03 27.10 -10.68
CA ASN A 538 -1.85 26.21 -11.53
C ASN A 538 -1.16 26.00 -12.88
N LEU A 539 -1.53 24.92 -13.58
CA LEU A 539 -0.91 24.57 -14.86
C LEU A 539 -1.16 25.66 -15.91
N PHE A 540 -2.31 26.30 -15.82
CA PHE A 540 -2.70 27.44 -16.64
C PHE A 540 -3.17 28.58 -15.75
N THR A 541 -3.02 29.80 -16.26
CA THR A 541 -3.56 31.04 -15.75
C THR A 541 -4.98 31.30 -16.28
N GLY A 542 -5.32 30.75 -17.45
CA GLY A 542 -6.57 31.04 -18.17
C GLY A 542 -6.45 32.23 -19.14
N GLU A 543 -5.31 32.91 -19.15
CA GLU A 543 -5.03 34.10 -19.95
C GLU A 543 -3.84 33.90 -20.91
N GLU A 544 -3.40 32.66 -21.11
CA GLU A 544 -2.32 32.33 -22.03
C GLU A 544 -2.58 32.95 -23.41
N PRO A 545 -1.62 33.69 -24.01
CA PRO A 545 -1.79 34.29 -25.33
C PRO A 545 -1.64 33.27 -26.47
N ASP A 546 -1.20 32.06 -26.14
CA ASP A 546 -0.95 30.98 -27.08
C ASP A 546 -2.20 30.69 -27.94
N GLU A 547 -1.96 30.45 -29.22
CA GLU A 547 -3.00 30.10 -30.20
C GLU A 547 -4.19 31.09 -30.24
N GLY A 548 -3.94 32.36 -29.91
CA GLY A 548 -4.94 33.44 -29.97
C GLY A 548 -5.70 33.70 -28.67
N GLY A 549 -5.37 32.99 -27.58
CA GLY A 549 -5.91 33.20 -26.24
C GLY A 549 -7.32 32.65 -25.99
N GLY A 550 -7.68 32.54 -24.70
CA GLY A 550 -8.96 31.99 -24.27
C GLY A 550 -9.11 30.48 -24.49
N LYS A 551 -7.97 29.76 -24.51
CA LYS A 551 -7.87 28.33 -24.84
C LYS A 551 -7.60 27.43 -23.63
N THR A 552 -7.61 27.99 -22.44
CA THR A 552 -7.18 27.33 -21.20
C THR A 552 -8.12 27.66 -20.06
N ARG A 553 -8.18 26.77 -19.07
CA ARG A 553 -8.93 26.98 -17.83
C ARG A 553 -7.96 27.12 -16.66
N GLY A 554 -7.99 28.28 -16.02
CA GLY A 554 -7.10 28.63 -14.91
C GLY A 554 -7.29 27.76 -13.67
N GLU A 555 -8.41 27.03 -13.55
CA GLU A 555 -8.66 26.10 -12.45
C GLU A 555 -7.78 24.83 -12.52
N ILE A 556 -7.19 24.52 -13.68
CA ILE A 556 -6.48 23.26 -13.90
C ILE A 556 -5.12 23.27 -13.20
N TYR A 557 -4.95 22.41 -12.21
CA TYR A 557 -3.64 22.11 -11.60
C TYR A 557 -2.98 20.89 -12.24
N VAL A 558 -3.77 19.86 -12.52
CA VAL A 558 -3.34 18.64 -13.22
C VAL A 558 -4.28 18.36 -14.39
N MET A 559 -3.71 18.09 -15.55
CA MET A 559 -4.44 17.57 -16.70
C MET A 559 -4.01 16.16 -17.06
N GLY A 560 -4.80 15.50 -17.91
CA GLY A 560 -4.48 14.17 -18.43
C GLY A 560 -4.66 13.04 -17.41
N VAL A 561 -5.77 13.08 -16.67
CA VAL A 561 -6.19 11.99 -15.76
C VAL A 561 -7.53 11.40 -16.22
N ARG A 562 -7.78 10.12 -15.92
CA ARG A 562 -8.98 9.40 -16.40
C ARG A 562 -10.09 9.36 -15.35
N ASN A 563 -9.91 8.63 -14.24
CA ASN A 563 -10.90 8.53 -13.15
C ASN A 563 -10.32 8.71 -11.73
N PRO A 564 -9.94 9.93 -11.31
CA PRO A 564 -9.41 10.16 -9.96
C PRO A 564 -10.52 10.24 -8.91
N ALA A 565 -11.02 9.09 -8.45
CA ALA A 565 -12.12 9.02 -7.48
C ALA A 565 -11.69 9.45 -6.07
N ARG A 566 -10.43 9.22 -5.69
CA ARG A 566 -9.87 9.59 -4.38
C ARG A 566 -8.57 10.35 -4.54
N ILE A 567 -8.38 11.38 -3.72
CA ILE A 567 -7.15 12.15 -3.60
C ILE A 567 -6.84 12.45 -2.13
N PHE A 568 -5.60 12.83 -1.87
CA PHE A 568 -5.12 13.25 -0.56
C PHE A 568 -4.03 14.30 -0.75
N VAL A 569 -4.10 15.40 -0.01
CA VAL A 569 -2.99 16.36 0.08
C VAL A 569 -2.36 16.22 1.45
N ASP A 570 -1.07 15.94 1.49
CA ASP A 570 -0.33 15.94 2.75
C ASP A 570 -0.03 17.38 3.16
N ARG A 571 -0.81 17.95 4.08
CA ARG A 571 -0.64 19.34 4.54
C ARG A 571 0.72 19.66 5.18
N THR A 572 1.55 18.65 5.46
CA THR A 572 2.94 18.87 5.92
C THR A 572 3.87 19.23 4.77
N THR A 573 3.63 18.70 3.58
CA THR A 573 4.52 18.83 2.40
C THR A 573 3.85 19.48 1.20
N ASP A 574 2.52 19.65 1.23
CA ASP A 574 1.64 20.03 0.13
C ASP A 574 1.78 19.16 -1.13
N ILE A 575 2.25 17.92 -0.97
CA ILE A 575 2.25 16.93 -2.05
C ILE A 575 0.84 16.40 -2.23
N LEU A 576 0.34 16.45 -3.47
CA LEU A 576 -0.91 15.85 -3.88
C LEU A 576 -0.67 14.38 -4.25
N TYR A 577 -1.34 13.47 -3.55
CA TYR A 577 -1.41 12.05 -3.88
C TYR A 577 -2.75 11.74 -4.53
N ALA A 578 -2.70 11.11 -5.69
CA ALA A 578 -3.89 10.78 -6.46
C ALA A 578 -3.73 9.40 -7.10
N GLY A 579 -4.85 8.74 -7.39
CA GLY A 579 -4.88 7.52 -8.18
C GLY A 579 -6.09 7.52 -9.11
N TRP A 580 -5.92 6.95 -10.30
CA TRP A 580 -6.98 6.89 -11.31
C TRP A 580 -6.93 5.62 -12.16
N VAL A 581 -8.12 5.17 -12.55
CA VAL A 581 -8.35 3.95 -13.33
C VAL A 581 -7.91 4.12 -14.78
N GLY A 582 -7.22 3.12 -15.33
CA GLY A 582 -6.79 3.07 -16.74
C GLY A 582 -7.85 2.56 -17.71
N PRO A 583 -7.57 2.53 -19.02
CA PRO A 583 -8.50 2.05 -20.05
C PRO A 583 -8.60 0.53 -20.07
N ASP A 584 -9.47 -0.09 -20.88
CA ASP A 584 -9.88 -1.50 -20.66
C ASP A 584 -9.05 -2.58 -21.38
N ALA A 585 -7.97 -2.22 -22.09
CA ALA A 585 -7.17 -3.16 -22.87
C ALA A 585 -6.44 -4.16 -21.97
N GLY A 586 -6.81 -5.43 -22.08
CA GLY A 586 -6.28 -6.49 -21.22
C GLY A 586 -4.79 -6.80 -21.43
N SER A 587 -4.17 -6.42 -22.55
CA SER A 587 -2.77 -6.72 -22.90
C SER A 587 -2.14 -5.57 -23.69
N PRO A 588 -0.79 -5.43 -23.69
CA PRO A 588 -0.13 -4.44 -24.53
C PRO A 588 -0.25 -4.82 -26.02
N SER A 589 -0.11 -3.83 -26.90
CA SER A 589 -0.17 -4.00 -28.35
C SER A 589 1.00 -3.30 -29.03
N THR A 590 1.69 -4.05 -29.88
CA THR A 590 2.70 -3.51 -30.81
C THR A 590 2.10 -2.55 -31.85
N THR A 591 0.77 -2.51 -31.97
CA THR A 591 0.04 -1.59 -32.86
C THR A 591 -0.50 -0.39 -32.11
N TRP A 592 -1.14 -0.59 -30.95
CA TRP A 592 -1.91 0.46 -30.28
C TRP A 592 -1.25 1.06 -29.06
N GLY A 593 -0.30 0.37 -28.41
CA GLY A 593 0.42 0.86 -27.23
C GLY A 593 0.18 0.05 -25.95
N PRO A 594 0.27 0.68 -24.77
CA PRO A 594 0.23 -0.04 -23.50
C PRO A 594 -1.14 -0.65 -23.18
N ALA A 595 -1.14 -1.64 -22.29
CA ALA A 595 -2.36 -2.21 -21.70
C ALA A 595 -3.07 -1.22 -20.76
N LYS A 596 -4.13 -1.67 -20.10
CA LYS A 596 -4.74 -1.00 -18.95
C LYS A 596 -3.69 -0.68 -17.89
N TYR A 597 -3.43 0.60 -17.65
CA TYR A 597 -2.62 1.08 -16.52
C TYR A 597 -3.47 1.84 -15.52
N ASP A 598 -3.75 1.19 -14.42
CA ASP A 598 -4.19 1.87 -13.21
C ASP A 598 -3.01 2.58 -12.58
N THR A 599 -3.21 3.83 -12.17
CA THR A 599 -2.12 4.76 -11.88
C THR A 599 -2.25 5.33 -10.48
N PHE A 600 -1.13 5.49 -9.78
CA PHE A 600 -1.02 6.42 -8.67
C PHE A 600 0.14 7.40 -8.90
N ALA A 601 -0.05 8.65 -8.50
CA ALA A 601 0.97 9.69 -8.63
C ALA A 601 1.10 10.50 -7.33
N ALA A 602 2.35 10.73 -6.93
CA ALA A 602 2.72 11.76 -5.97
C ALA A 602 3.17 13.00 -6.76
N ILE A 603 2.34 14.05 -6.71
CA ILE A 603 2.39 15.22 -7.57
C ILE A 603 2.90 16.41 -6.74
N THR A 604 4.14 16.82 -7.00
CA THR A 604 4.80 17.90 -6.26
C THR A 604 4.64 19.27 -6.92
N THR A 605 4.23 19.31 -8.20
CA THR A 605 3.99 20.52 -9.00
C THR A 605 2.88 20.25 -10.01
N ALA A 606 2.21 21.30 -10.49
CA ALA A 606 1.25 21.22 -11.59
C ALA A 606 1.85 20.53 -12.83
N GLY A 607 1.04 19.82 -13.62
CA GLY A 607 1.54 19.11 -14.79
C GLY A 607 0.50 18.32 -15.59
N ASN A 608 0.93 17.87 -16.78
CA ASN A 608 0.18 16.95 -17.63
C ASN A 608 0.58 15.50 -17.34
N HIS A 609 -0.36 14.66 -16.92
CA HIS A 609 -0.13 13.25 -16.54
C HIS A 609 -0.50 12.24 -17.63
N GLY A 610 -0.82 12.74 -18.82
CA GLY A 610 -0.63 12.04 -20.08
C GLY A 610 -1.86 11.42 -20.71
N TRP A 611 -2.93 11.11 -19.97
CA TRP A 611 -4.14 10.54 -20.58
C TRP A 611 -4.81 11.55 -21.53
N PRO A 612 -5.22 11.20 -22.76
CA PRO A 612 -5.21 9.85 -23.37
C PRO A 612 -4.00 9.54 -24.29
N TYR A 613 -2.95 10.35 -24.26
CA TYR A 613 -1.79 10.27 -25.17
C TYR A 613 -0.74 9.25 -24.71
N CYS A 614 -0.28 9.35 -23.46
CA CYS A 614 0.74 8.47 -22.89
C CYS A 614 0.37 8.05 -21.46
N MET A 615 0.87 6.90 -21.03
CA MET A 615 0.65 6.39 -19.66
C MET A 615 1.95 5.87 -19.04
N GLY A 616 1.89 5.57 -17.73
CA GLY A 616 3.01 5.01 -16.97
C GLY A 616 4.24 5.92 -17.00
N ASN A 617 5.37 5.38 -17.45
CA ASN A 617 6.65 6.08 -17.62
C ASN A 617 6.83 6.62 -19.05
N LYS A 618 5.88 7.43 -19.56
CA LYS A 618 5.88 7.95 -20.94
C LYS A 618 5.84 6.82 -21.99
N GLN A 619 4.84 5.94 -21.88
CA GLN A 619 4.53 4.94 -22.90
C GLN A 619 3.41 5.48 -23.79
N PRO A 620 3.68 5.82 -25.07
CA PRO A 620 2.69 6.43 -25.96
C PRO A 620 1.69 5.42 -26.49
N TYR A 621 0.44 5.85 -26.64
CA TYR A 621 -0.53 5.24 -27.54
C TYR A 621 -0.29 5.70 -28.99
N ARG A 622 -0.90 4.98 -29.93
CA ARG A 622 -0.93 5.35 -31.34
C ARG A 622 -2.21 6.10 -31.67
N ASP A 623 -2.11 7.15 -32.49
CA ASP A 623 -3.27 7.93 -32.90
C ASP A 623 -4.13 7.16 -33.91
N ARG A 624 -5.44 7.45 -33.91
CA ARG A 624 -6.42 6.79 -34.76
C ARG A 624 -6.78 7.67 -35.95
N ASN A 625 -6.74 7.09 -37.15
CA ASN A 625 -7.19 7.78 -38.35
C ASN A 625 -8.72 7.98 -38.35
N LEU A 626 -9.21 8.98 -39.06
CA LEU A 626 -10.62 9.14 -39.35
C LEU A 626 -10.85 9.32 -40.86
N PRO A 627 -11.95 8.77 -41.41
CA PRO A 627 -13.09 8.16 -40.72
C PRO A 627 -12.90 6.69 -40.29
N ASP A 628 -11.78 6.04 -40.63
CA ASP A 628 -11.50 4.65 -40.23
C ASP A 628 -10.57 4.58 -39.00
N PRO A 629 -11.11 4.45 -37.77
CA PRO A 629 -10.31 4.38 -36.55
C PRO A 629 -9.43 3.14 -36.44
N ASN A 630 -9.58 2.14 -37.33
CA ASN A 630 -8.73 0.94 -37.33
C ASN A 630 -7.40 1.15 -38.04
N THR A 631 -7.26 2.19 -38.84
CA THR A 631 -6.01 2.54 -39.49
C THR A 631 -5.14 3.36 -38.52
N PRO A 632 -3.98 2.84 -38.07
CA PRO A 632 -3.14 3.54 -37.10
C PRO A 632 -2.31 4.64 -37.76
N LEU A 633 -2.21 5.80 -37.10
CA LEU A 633 -1.37 6.94 -37.51
C LEU A 633 0.01 6.87 -36.84
N GLY A 634 0.60 8.00 -36.46
CA GLY A 634 1.85 8.06 -35.69
C GLY A 634 1.66 7.72 -34.21
N TRP A 635 2.76 7.43 -33.53
CA TRP A 635 2.79 7.41 -32.05
C TRP A 635 2.70 8.85 -31.53
N TYR A 636 2.01 9.05 -30.41
CA TYR A 636 2.05 10.36 -29.76
C TYR A 636 3.46 10.67 -29.23
N ASP A 637 3.87 11.92 -29.38
CA ASP A 637 5.09 12.45 -28.76
C ASP A 637 4.75 12.83 -27.31
N CYS A 638 5.30 12.10 -26.32
CA CYS A 638 5.02 12.38 -24.92
C CYS A 638 5.73 13.65 -24.40
N ASP A 639 6.74 14.16 -25.10
CA ASP A 639 7.45 15.38 -24.73
C ASP A 639 6.85 16.63 -25.39
N ALA A 640 6.09 16.46 -26.48
CA ALA A 640 5.35 17.53 -27.13
C ALA A 640 3.99 17.04 -27.68
N PRO A 641 3.07 16.60 -26.81
CA PRO A 641 1.80 16.04 -27.27
C PRO A 641 0.95 17.10 -27.98
N LYS A 642 0.19 16.66 -28.97
CA LYS A 642 -0.72 17.51 -29.74
C LYS A 642 -2.16 17.03 -29.66
N ASN A 643 -3.07 17.96 -29.41
CA ASN A 643 -4.50 17.70 -29.43
C ASN A 643 -5.13 18.12 -30.77
N GLU A 644 -5.02 17.23 -31.74
CA GLU A 644 -5.58 17.40 -33.08
C GLU A 644 -7.01 16.82 -33.20
N SER A 645 -7.68 16.59 -32.07
CA SER A 645 -9.07 16.13 -32.10
C SER A 645 -9.97 17.17 -32.80
N PRO A 646 -10.93 16.73 -33.64
CA PRO A 646 -11.95 17.64 -34.18
C PRO A 646 -12.87 18.22 -33.09
N ASN A 647 -12.83 17.68 -31.87
CA ASN A 647 -13.59 18.16 -30.72
C ASN A 647 -12.73 19.01 -29.75
N ASN A 648 -11.51 19.39 -30.14
CA ASN A 648 -10.67 20.25 -29.32
C ASN A 648 -11.02 21.72 -29.56
N ASP A 649 -11.34 22.43 -28.48
CA ASP A 649 -11.53 23.89 -28.47
C ASP A 649 -10.48 24.61 -27.61
N GLY A 650 -9.57 23.86 -26.98
CA GLY A 650 -8.40 24.37 -26.26
C GLY A 650 -7.15 24.47 -27.14
N LEU A 651 -5.98 24.41 -26.50
CA LEU A 651 -4.67 24.42 -27.18
C LEU A 651 -4.48 23.14 -27.98
N VAL A 652 -3.87 23.26 -29.15
CA VAL A 652 -3.36 22.13 -29.93
C VAL A 652 -2.03 21.67 -29.35
N ASN A 653 -1.10 22.60 -29.05
CA ASN A 653 0.19 22.25 -28.47
C ASN A 653 0.06 22.16 -26.96
N LEU A 654 0.27 20.97 -26.41
CA LEU A 654 0.06 20.70 -24.99
C LEU A 654 1.39 20.69 -24.21
N PRO A 655 1.34 20.97 -22.89
CA PRO A 655 2.50 20.77 -22.02
C PRO A 655 3.04 19.33 -22.04
N PRO A 656 4.36 19.14 -21.84
CA PRO A 656 4.99 17.81 -21.81
C PRO A 656 4.39 16.91 -20.73
N ILE A 657 4.38 15.61 -21.00
CA ILE A 657 3.83 14.63 -20.06
C ILE A 657 4.85 14.35 -18.95
N THR A 658 4.35 14.28 -17.72
CA THR A 658 5.08 13.87 -16.52
C THR A 658 4.86 12.39 -16.27
N ALA A 659 5.94 11.66 -15.99
CA ALA A 659 5.85 10.24 -15.65
C ALA A 659 5.19 10.03 -14.28
N ASN A 660 4.38 8.99 -14.17
CA ASN A 660 3.67 8.66 -12.94
C ASN A 660 4.52 7.85 -11.96
N THR A 661 4.18 7.89 -10.66
CA THR A 661 4.93 7.22 -9.58
C THR A 661 4.72 5.70 -9.59
N ILE A 662 3.48 5.26 -9.80
CA ILE A 662 3.07 3.86 -9.82
C ILE A 662 2.10 3.68 -10.99
N TRP A 663 2.30 2.64 -11.80
CA TRP A 663 1.33 2.17 -12.79
C TRP A 663 1.29 0.66 -12.75
N TYR A 664 0.13 0.04 -12.96
CA TYR A 664 0.03 -1.41 -13.01
C TYR A 664 -1.10 -1.88 -13.91
N SER A 665 -0.92 -3.07 -14.43
CA SER A 665 -1.85 -3.78 -15.29
C SER A 665 -2.18 -5.14 -14.66
N PRO A 666 -3.14 -5.93 -15.21
CA PRO A 666 -3.41 -7.27 -14.70
C PRO A 666 -2.15 -8.17 -14.64
N GLN A 667 -1.18 -7.93 -15.53
CA GLN A 667 0.09 -8.66 -15.59
C GLN A 667 1.05 -8.31 -14.44
N GLY A 668 0.89 -7.13 -13.83
CA GLY A 668 1.67 -6.68 -12.69
C GLY A 668 2.05 -5.21 -12.75
N GLY A 669 2.82 -4.80 -11.75
CA GLY A 669 3.18 -3.41 -11.51
C GLY A 669 4.45 -2.96 -12.20
N GLY A 670 4.42 -1.70 -12.62
CA GLY A 670 5.48 -1.00 -13.33
C GLY A 670 5.95 -1.71 -14.59
N PRO A 671 5.06 -2.18 -15.49
CA PRO A 671 5.48 -2.78 -16.75
C PRO A 671 6.32 -1.79 -17.57
N ASP A 672 7.50 -2.22 -17.98
CA ASP A 672 8.47 -1.45 -18.77
C ASP A 672 9.04 -2.36 -19.87
N TYR A 673 9.47 -1.76 -20.97
CA TYR A 673 9.90 -2.48 -22.18
C TYR A 673 11.17 -1.84 -22.77
N PRO A 674 11.98 -2.61 -23.51
CA PRO A 674 13.01 -2.04 -24.38
C PRO A 674 12.40 -1.00 -25.33
N ARG A 675 13.13 0.09 -25.55
CA ARG A 675 12.73 1.19 -26.43
C ARG A 675 13.61 1.22 -27.66
N ASP A 676 13.02 1.58 -28.80
CA ASP A 676 13.78 1.84 -30.04
C ASP A 676 14.48 3.22 -30.01
N ALA A 677 15.13 3.58 -31.11
CA ALA A 677 15.83 4.86 -31.25
C ALA A 677 14.91 6.09 -31.17
N ALA A 678 13.61 5.92 -31.42
CA ALA A 678 12.59 6.96 -31.29
C ALA A 678 11.94 6.97 -29.88
N GLY A 679 12.44 6.13 -28.95
CA GLY A 679 11.91 6.04 -27.59
C GLY A 679 10.61 5.23 -27.47
N ILE A 680 10.18 4.56 -28.54
CA ILE A 680 8.94 3.78 -28.57
C ILE A 680 9.17 2.42 -27.90
N PRO A 681 8.38 2.06 -26.86
CA PRO A 681 8.46 0.74 -26.24
C PRO A 681 8.09 -0.38 -27.22
N SER A 682 8.71 -1.54 -27.10
CA SER A 682 8.41 -2.68 -27.98
C SER A 682 7.01 -3.25 -27.80
N TYR A 683 6.42 -3.09 -26.61
CA TYR A 683 5.10 -3.62 -26.20
C TYR A 683 4.93 -5.14 -26.33
N LYS A 684 6.03 -5.88 -26.49
CA LYS A 684 6.03 -7.34 -26.51
C LYS A 684 6.08 -7.88 -25.09
N VAL A 685 5.16 -8.77 -24.75
CA VAL A 685 5.02 -9.31 -23.38
C VAL A 685 6.27 -10.09 -22.98
N GLU A 686 6.89 -10.80 -23.91
CA GLU A 686 8.12 -11.57 -23.70
C GLU A 686 9.36 -10.70 -23.41
N GLU A 687 9.31 -9.40 -23.73
CA GLU A 687 10.38 -8.43 -23.45
C GLU A 687 10.09 -7.57 -22.20
N GLN A 688 8.95 -7.81 -21.53
CA GLN A 688 8.47 -6.99 -20.40
C GLN A 688 9.33 -7.19 -19.14
N LYS A 689 9.61 -6.07 -18.47
CA LYS A 689 10.12 -6.04 -17.09
C LYS A 689 9.08 -5.43 -16.15
N LEU A 690 8.84 -6.06 -15.01
CA LEU A 690 7.98 -5.51 -13.95
C LEU A 690 8.83 -4.80 -12.89
N LEU A 691 8.66 -3.48 -12.78
CA LEU A 691 9.39 -2.65 -11.82
C LEU A 691 8.79 -2.70 -10.40
N LEU A 692 7.50 -3.06 -10.28
CA LEU A 692 6.75 -3.12 -9.02
C LEU A 692 6.10 -4.50 -8.84
N PRO A 693 6.90 -5.55 -8.59
CA PRO A 693 6.41 -6.94 -8.56
C PRO A 693 5.44 -7.23 -7.40
N TRP A 694 5.37 -6.36 -6.38
CA TRP A 694 4.43 -6.41 -5.26
C TRP A 694 3.01 -5.98 -5.64
N LEU A 695 2.86 -5.25 -6.75
CA LEU A 695 1.59 -4.75 -7.23
C LEU A 695 1.07 -5.67 -8.32
N LYS A 696 0.25 -6.66 -7.94
CA LYS A 696 -0.37 -7.63 -8.86
C LYS A 696 -1.83 -7.86 -8.46
N GLY A 697 -2.65 -8.26 -9.42
CA GLY A 697 -4.06 -8.55 -9.20
C GLY A 697 -4.94 -7.29 -9.07
N GLY A 698 -6.05 -7.44 -8.35
CA GLY A 698 -7.09 -6.40 -8.22
C GLY A 698 -8.05 -6.33 -9.42
N GLY A 699 -9.14 -5.58 -9.27
CA GLY A 699 -10.07 -5.29 -10.37
C GLY A 699 -9.58 -4.16 -11.28
N GLN A 700 -8.38 -3.63 -11.00
CA GLN A 700 -7.83 -2.42 -11.62
C GLN A 700 -8.83 -1.28 -11.49
N ALA A 701 -9.06 -0.94 -10.23
CA ALA A 701 -9.82 0.21 -9.81
C ALA A 701 -9.10 0.86 -8.62
N THR A 702 -8.06 1.63 -8.93
CA THR A 702 -7.24 2.36 -7.96
C THR A 702 -8.07 3.18 -6.96
N MET A 703 -7.73 3.02 -5.68
CA MET A 703 -8.31 3.73 -4.55
C MET A 703 -7.16 4.33 -3.76
N ASN A 704 -6.84 5.59 -4.08
CA ASN A 704 -5.78 6.33 -3.42
C ASN A 704 -6.07 6.48 -1.93
N GLY A 705 -5.02 6.43 -1.11
CA GLY A 705 -5.10 6.60 0.32
C GLY A 705 -4.27 7.73 0.90
N PRO A 706 -4.31 7.84 2.23
CA PRO A 706 -3.62 8.88 2.96
C PRO A 706 -2.11 8.60 3.04
N VAL A 707 -1.34 9.64 3.34
CA VAL A 707 -0.02 9.47 3.97
C VAL A 707 -0.24 9.47 5.48
N TYR A 708 0.31 8.48 6.18
CA TYR A 708 0.25 8.50 7.64
C TYR A 708 1.24 9.52 8.20
N ARG A 709 0.77 10.37 9.12
CA ARG A 709 1.58 11.34 9.85
C ARG A 709 1.51 11.03 11.34
N TYR A 710 2.62 10.60 11.91
CA TYR A 710 2.71 10.25 13.32
C TYR A 710 2.83 11.52 14.17
N ASP A 711 1.95 11.66 15.17
CA ASP A 711 1.97 12.78 16.12
C ASP A 711 1.86 12.23 17.55
N ALA A 712 2.98 12.16 18.28
CA ALA A 712 3.01 11.60 19.63
C ALA A 712 2.21 12.43 20.66
N GLU A 713 2.01 13.72 20.40
CA GLU A 713 1.39 14.66 21.33
C GLU A 713 -0.12 14.70 21.16
N LYS A 714 -0.61 14.68 19.91
CA LYS A 714 -2.04 14.82 19.61
C LYS A 714 -2.79 13.49 19.45
N SER A 715 -2.11 12.43 19.02
CA SER A 715 -2.78 11.14 18.77
C SER A 715 -2.82 10.25 20.01
N ASP A 716 -3.85 9.39 20.08
CA ASP A 716 -4.11 8.56 21.26
C ASP A 716 -3.21 7.30 21.27
N PRO A 717 -2.30 7.13 22.26
CA PRO A 717 -1.42 5.97 22.36
C PRO A 717 -2.15 4.61 22.46
N ALA A 718 -3.44 4.59 22.80
CA ALA A 718 -4.22 3.36 22.88
C ALA A 718 -4.73 2.84 21.53
N VAL A 719 -4.66 3.65 20.46
CA VAL A 719 -5.18 3.29 19.14
C VAL A 719 -4.28 3.71 17.97
N ARG A 720 -3.40 4.71 18.15
CA ARG A 720 -2.55 5.26 17.09
C ARG A 720 -1.61 4.22 16.52
N TRP A 721 -1.39 4.30 15.23
CA TRP A 721 -0.41 3.46 14.56
C TRP A 721 1.03 3.90 14.95
N PRO A 722 2.01 2.99 14.94
CA PRO A 722 3.38 3.34 15.30
C PRO A 722 4.06 4.31 14.32
N SER A 723 5.08 5.03 14.81
CA SER A 723 5.89 5.96 14.00
C SER A 723 6.63 5.30 12.83
N TYR A 724 6.74 3.97 12.81
CA TYR A 724 7.19 3.22 11.64
C TYR A 724 6.41 3.61 10.37
N TRP A 725 5.10 3.86 10.48
CA TRP A 725 4.25 4.19 9.33
C TRP A 725 4.38 5.64 8.87
N ASP A 726 5.05 6.50 9.64
CA ASP A 726 5.15 7.93 9.33
C ASP A 726 5.76 8.17 7.93
N GLY A 727 5.10 9.02 7.15
CA GLY A 727 5.46 9.34 5.78
C GLY A 727 5.18 8.24 4.75
N LYS A 728 4.63 7.08 5.14
CA LYS A 728 4.23 6.04 4.18
C LYS A 728 2.88 6.38 3.58
N TRP A 729 2.78 6.25 2.26
CA TRP A 729 1.58 6.49 1.46
C TRP A 729 0.81 5.20 1.25
N PHE A 730 -0.50 5.23 1.51
CA PHE A 730 -1.37 4.07 1.41
C PHE A 730 -1.97 4.00 0.00
N VAL A 731 -1.79 2.88 -0.68
CA VAL A 731 -2.32 2.62 -2.02
C VAL A 731 -3.09 1.30 -2.02
N GLY A 732 -4.25 1.30 -2.68
CA GLY A 732 -5.13 0.13 -2.72
C GLY A 732 -5.95 0.04 -4.00
N ASP A 733 -6.51 -1.13 -4.27
CA ASP A 733 -7.48 -1.35 -5.35
C ASP A 733 -8.87 -1.61 -4.74
N PHE A 734 -9.92 -1.28 -5.47
CA PHE A 734 -11.31 -1.48 -5.08
C PHE A 734 -11.66 -2.96 -4.88
N TYR A 735 -11.27 -3.88 -5.78
CA TYR A 735 -12.04 -5.13 -6.02
C TYR A 735 -11.38 -6.47 -5.64
N ASP A 736 -12.11 -7.27 -4.83
CA ASP A 736 -11.97 -8.69 -4.42
C ASP A 736 -10.73 -9.18 -3.62
N GLY A 737 -10.79 -10.44 -3.14
CA GLY A 737 -9.91 -11.06 -2.13
C GLY A 737 -8.39 -11.12 -2.41
N ASP A 738 -7.93 -10.71 -3.59
CA ASP A 738 -6.49 -10.56 -3.91
C ASP A 738 -6.04 -9.11 -4.10
N GLN A 739 -6.86 -8.15 -3.67
CA GLN A 739 -6.59 -6.71 -3.75
C GLN A 739 -5.18 -6.32 -3.28
N PRO A 740 -4.37 -5.67 -4.13
CA PRO A 740 -3.18 -5.01 -3.62
C PRO A 740 -3.61 -3.92 -2.63
N ARG A 741 -3.05 -3.97 -1.42
CA ARG A 741 -3.14 -2.93 -0.40
C ARG A 741 -1.78 -2.80 0.24
N HIS A 742 -1.13 -1.66 0.05
CA HIS A 742 0.23 -1.46 0.48
C HIS A 742 0.42 -0.08 1.09
N ALA A 743 1.29 0.00 2.08
CA ALA A 743 1.90 1.26 2.47
C ALA A 743 3.26 1.35 1.77
N VAL A 744 3.47 2.39 0.98
CA VAL A 744 4.67 2.58 0.18
C VAL A 744 5.51 3.74 0.70
N LEU A 745 6.83 3.60 0.59
CA LEU A 745 7.79 4.67 0.85
C LEU A 745 8.38 5.15 -0.48
N THR A 746 8.30 6.44 -0.75
CA THR A 746 8.94 7.07 -1.92
C THR A 746 10.32 7.61 -1.55
N ASP A 747 11.20 7.77 -2.55
CA ASP A 747 12.47 8.46 -2.35
C ASP A 747 12.25 9.97 -2.53
N PRO A 748 12.53 10.81 -1.50
CA PRO A 748 12.42 12.26 -1.60
C PRO A 748 13.21 12.88 -2.76
N LYS A 749 14.25 12.21 -3.26
CA LYS A 749 15.05 12.69 -4.40
C LYS A 749 14.34 12.55 -5.75
N THR A 750 13.40 11.62 -5.87
CA THR A 750 12.78 11.23 -7.14
C THR A 750 11.26 11.31 -7.16
N VAL A 751 10.61 11.51 -6.00
CA VAL A 751 9.16 11.80 -5.91
C VAL A 751 8.80 13.01 -6.78
N GLY A 752 7.68 12.93 -7.50
CA GLY A 752 7.27 13.93 -8.50
C GLY A 752 8.03 13.89 -9.84
N LYS A 753 9.09 13.09 -9.97
CA LYS A 753 9.96 13.01 -11.17
C LYS A 753 9.94 11.64 -11.85
N GLY A 754 8.86 10.87 -11.67
CA GLY A 754 8.73 9.51 -12.20
C GLY A 754 9.49 8.44 -11.41
N GLY A 755 9.99 8.75 -10.22
CA GLY A 755 10.59 7.76 -9.32
C GLY A 755 9.55 6.78 -8.78
N VAL A 756 9.84 5.48 -8.86
CA VAL A 756 9.00 4.43 -8.26
C VAL A 756 9.27 4.31 -6.75
N PRO A 757 8.31 3.79 -5.95
CA PRO A 757 8.54 3.52 -4.54
C PRO A 757 9.77 2.63 -4.28
N VAL A 758 10.49 2.95 -3.20
CA VAL A 758 11.67 2.18 -2.77
C VAL A 758 11.31 1.00 -1.88
N HIS A 759 10.12 1.02 -1.27
CA HIS A 759 9.66 -0.01 -0.36
C HIS A 759 8.13 -0.08 -0.37
N ALA A 760 7.59 -1.29 -0.21
CA ALA A 760 6.17 -1.55 -0.01
C ALA A 760 5.99 -2.54 1.14
N GLU A 761 5.06 -2.23 2.04
CA GLU A 761 4.62 -3.11 3.13
C GLU A 761 3.18 -3.53 2.86
N THR A 762 2.87 -4.82 3.01
CA THR A 762 1.52 -5.32 2.75
C THR A 762 0.57 -4.96 3.89
N LEU A 763 -0.61 -4.47 3.55
CA LEU A 763 -1.67 -4.13 4.49
C LEU A 763 -2.78 -5.19 4.52
N LYS A 764 -2.72 -6.24 3.69
CA LYS A 764 -3.82 -7.23 3.51
C LYS A 764 -4.29 -7.88 4.82
N LYS A 765 -3.37 -8.06 5.79
CA LYS A 765 -3.68 -8.65 7.11
C LYS A 765 -3.98 -7.62 8.20
N ILE A 766 -3.59 -6.35 8.01
CA ILE A 766 -3.90 -5.24 8.94
C ILE A 766 -5.30 -4.67 8.62
N ILE A 767 -5.58 -4.53 7.33
CA ILE A 767 -6.85 -4.07 6.77
C ILE A 767 -7.45 -5.29 6.05
N PRO A 768 -8.18 -6.15 6.78
CA PRO A 768 -8.51 -7.50 6.33
C PRO A 768 -9.31 -7.47 5.04
N VAL A 769 -8.84 -8.24 4.05
CA VAL A 769 -9.52 -8.45 2.77
C VAL A 769 -10.53 -9.60 2.85
N GLY A 770 -11.49 -9.61 1.95
CA GLY A 770 -12.38 -10.77 1.72
C GLY A 770 -13.81 -10.60 2.23
N THR A 771 -14.59 -11.69 2.13
CA THR A 771 -16.05 -11.68 2.35
C THR A 771 -16.44 -11.18 3.73
N ASP A 772 -15.68 -11.55 4.76
CA ASP A 772 -15.92 -11.18 6.16
C ASP A 772 -15.07 -9.97 6.62
N GLY A 773 -14.24 -9.43 5.73
CA GLY A 773 -13.49 -8.20 5.91
C GLY A 773 -14.00 -7.08 5.00
N ILE A 774 -13.11 -6.14 4.69
CA ILE A 774 -13.33 -5.06 3.73
C ILE A 774 -13.13 -5.66 2.34
N ARG A 775 -14.22 -5.87 1.59
CA ARG A 775 -14.11 -6.47 0.24
C ARG A 775 -14.04 -5.44 -0.85
N ASN A 776 -14.74 -4.31 -0.75
CA ASN A 776 -14.72 -3.31 -1.81
C ASN A 776 -14.21 -1.99 -1.24
N LEU A 777 -12.88 -1.82 -1.19
CA LEU A 777 -12.23 -0.65 -0.60
C LEU A 777 -12.65 0.60 -1.38
N MET A 778 -13.33 1.56 -0.75
CA MET A 778 -13.83 2.73 -1.46
C MET A 778 -13.14 4.04 -1.06
N ASP A 779 -12.85 4.23 0.23
CA ASP A 779 -12.09 5.36 0.74
C ASP A 779 -11.51 5.03 2.12
N TRP A 780 -10.54 5.80 2.57
CA TRP A 780 -9.84 5.62 3.83
C TRP A 780 -9.10 6.89 4.26
N LYS A 781 -9.20 7.25 5.54
CA LYS A 781 -8.53 8.42 6.12
C LYS A 781 -8.14 8.14 7.57
N PHE A 782 -7.03 8.71 8.01
CA PHE A 782 -6.68 8.72 9.42
C PHE A 782 -7.47 9.79 10.17
N ALA A 783 -7.96 9.45 11.36
CA ALA A 783 -8.52 10.41 12.30
C ALA A 783 -7.41 11.03 13.17
N PRO A 784 -7.66 12.18 13.83
CA PRO A 784 -6.69 12.84 14.69
C PRO A 784 -6.14 11.96 15.83
N ASP A 785 -6.92 10.97 16.28
CA ASP A 785 -6.50 10.00 17.29
C ASP A 785 -5.46 8.98 16.79
N GLY A 786 -5.16 8.97 15.48
CA GLY A 786 -4.22 8.07 14.83
C GLY A 786 -4.83 6.73 14.39
N SER A 787 -6.14 6.53 14.51
CA SER A 787 -6.85 5.36 13.96
C SER A 787 -7.22 5.59 12.49
N LEU A 788 -7.26 4.50 11.71
CA LEU A 788 -7.62 4.53 10.29
C LEU A 788 -9.10 4.19 10.13
N TYR A 789 -9.86 5.02 9.43
CA TYR A 789 -11.22 4.72 9.01
C TYR A 789 -11.23 4.30 7.54
N VAL A 790 -12.03 3.28 7.19
CA VAL A 790 -12.09 2.69 5.86
C VAL A 790 -13.54 2.46 5.45
N LEU A 791 -13.94 2.91 4.27
CA LEU A 791 -15.23 2.60 3.65
C LEU A 791 -15.14 1.30 2.85
N ASP A 792 -16.02 0.35 3.17
CA ASP A 792 -16.34 -0.81 2.33
C ASP A 792 -17.64 -0.51 1.56
N TYR A 793 -17.55 -0.51 0.23
CA TYR A 793 -18.67 -0.27 -0.67
C TYR A 793 -19.78 -1.31 -0.55
N GLY A 794 -19.47 -2.55 -0.11
CA GLY A 794 -20.45 -3.63 0.02
C GLY A 794 -20.20 -4.74 -0.99
N ARG A 795 -21.25 -5.45 -1.46
CA ARG A 795 -21.13 -6.58 -2.41
C ARG A 795 -21.88 -6.38 -3.73
N GLY A 796 -22.77 -5.39 -3.82
CA GLY A 796 -23.43 -4.98 -5.06
C GLY A 796 -22.71 -3.81 -5.72
N PHE A 797 -22.94 -3.62 -7.01
CA PHE A 797 -22.42 -2.48 -7.78
C PHE A 797 -23.58 -1.53 -8.10
N PHE A 798 -23.40 -0.21 -7.89
CA PHE A 798 -24.44 0.81 -8.04
C PHE A 798 -25.68 0.63 -7.16
N THR A 799 -25.49 0.13 -5.94
CA THR A 799 -26.60 -0.14 -5.01
C THR A 799 -26.13 -0.03 -3.57
N SER A 800 -27.02 0.40 -2.66
CA SER A 800 -26.79 0.31 -1.22
C SER A 800 -26.97 -1.13 -0.76
N ASP A 801 -25.95 -1.69 -0.11
CA ASP A 801 -25.91 -3.09 0.31
C ASP A 801 -25.77 -3.24 1.82
N SER A 802 -26.26 -4.34 2.39
CA SER A 802 -26.17 -4.61 3.84
C SER A 802 -24.73 -4.86 4.32
N ARG A 803 -23.83 -5.26 3.42
CA ARG A 803 -22.40 -5.42 3.72
C ARG A 803 -21.61 -4.12 3.56
N SER A 804 -22.19 -3.05 3.01
CA SER A 804 -21.57 -1.72 3.03
C SER A 804 -21.30 -1.31 4.48
N ALA A 805 -20.14 -0.73 4.75
CA ALA A 805 -19.72 -0.46 6.12
C ALA A 805 -18.66 0.64 6.21
N LEU A 806 -18.67 1.35 7.34
CA LEU A 806 -17.50 2.07 7.84
C LEU A 806 -16.77 1.15 8.82
N TRP A 807 -15.46 1.02 8.62
CA TRP A 807 -14.56 0.25 9.47
C TRP A 807 -13.58 1.18 10.19
N ARG A 808 -13.20 0.82 11.41
CA ARG A 808 -12.12 1.47 12.17
C ARG A 808 -11.00 0.46 12.41
N VAL A 809 -9.77 0.83 12.05
CA VAL A 809 -8.56 0.02 12.24
C VAL A 809 -7.64 0.69 13.24
N THR A 810 -7.37 -0.01 14.33
CA THR A 810 -6.56 0.49 15.47
C THR A 810 -5.36 -0.40 15.72
N TYR A 811 -4.32 0.17 16.33
CA TYR A 811 -3.16 -0.56 16.80
C TYR A 811 -3.23 -0.80 18.31
N LYS A 812 -2.92 -2.02 18.73
CA LYS A 812 -3.00 -2.55 20.10
C LYS A 812 -1.69 -3.19 20.60
N GLY A 813 -0.62 -3.15 19.80
CA GLY A 813 0.69 -3.68 20.20
C GLY A 813 1.41 -2.86 21.28
N GLY A 814 0.86 -1.68 21.60
CA GLY A 814 1.38 -0.78 22.62
C GLY A 814 2.66 -0.06 22.18
N GLU A 815 3.18 0.76 23.10
CA GLU A 815 4.35 1.58 22.86
C GLU A 815 5.63 0.78 22.55
N PRO A 816 6.57 1.35 21.76
CA PRO A 816 7.87 0.75 21.50
C PRO A 816 8.61 0.34 22.78
N THR A 817 9.26 -0.82 22.73
CA THR A 817 9.88 -1.49 23.88
C THR A 817 10.91 -0.57 24.57
N PRO A 818 10.72 -0.23 25.86
CA PRO A 818 11.41 0.89 26.51
C PRO A 818 12.91 0.65 26.69
N ALA A 819 13.72 1.70 26.70
CA ALA A 819 15.14 1.58 27.09
C ALA A 819 15.30 1.34 28.60
N ALA A 820 16.48 0.87 29.02
CA ALA A 820 16.81 0.59 30.42
C ALA A 820 16.43 1.72 31.40
N GLY A 821 16.86 2.95 31.10
CA GLY A 821 16.62 4.12 31.97
C GLY A 821 15.15 4.52 32.10
N GLN A 822 14.26 3.99 31.25
CA GLN A 822 12.81 4.24 31.30
C GLN A 822 12.07 3.22 32.18
N LEU A 823 12.65 2.03 32.39
CA LEU A 823 12.11 1.03 33.32
C LEU A 823 12.30 1.49 34.77
N ALA A 824 13.49 2.03 35.09
CA ALA A 824 13.83 2.49 36.45
C ALA A 824 12.97 3.68 36.92
N ARG A 825 12.55 4.58 36.02
CA ARG A 825 11.73 5.76 36.37
C ARG A 825 10.28 5.43 36.73
N LYS A 826 9.74 4.28 36.31
CA LYS A 826 8.40 3.83 36.73
C LYS A 826 8.38 3.19 38.13
N ALA A 827 9.51 2.67 38.60
CA ALA A 827 9.59 2.07 39.94
C ALA A 827 9.69 3.11 41.07
N ALA A 828 9.99 4.38 40.75
CA ALA A 828 10.12 5.47 41.72
C ALA A 828 8.84 6.34 41.87
N ALA A 829 7.74 5.94 41.22
CA ALA A 829 6.43 6.59 41.31
C ALA A 829 5.35 5.55 41.63
N GLN A 830 5.45 4.94 42.81
CA GLN A 830 4.35 4.27 43.52
C GLN A 830 4.38 4.68 44.98
#